data_AF-A0A3M0W6G1-F1
#
_entry.id   AF-A0A3M0W6G1-F1
#
_cell.length_a   1.000
_cell.length_b   1.000
_cell.length_c   1.000
_cell.angle_alpha   90.00
_cell.angle_beta   90.00
_cell.angle_gamma   90.00
#
_symmetry.space_group_name_H-M   'P 1'
#
loop_
_entity.id
_entity.type
_entity.pdbx_description
1 polymer ?
#
loop_
_entity_poly.entity_id
_entity_poly.type
_entity_poly.pdbx_seq_one_letter_code
_entity_poly.pdbx_strand_id
1 'polypeptide(L)'
;MLPDFLKDSYKQYKDDTDRFATWLVSMAEKCGYNLDTLPTSGLDANSNSHAPEPKLYQVSVRELYKLAEVVSNSSVKAPPSILAVAKRAVSLRKTITSYFIGKGSSASNRRHAYFIEVLEDICKSLISEDTGALVLAKKDDKGADSVENADDPAWLNLFASLTVEAVEDITETVSDGRELVKVVAVEDDEAADPGDDDARFFSHAFFRVFCLFHDLENWRTFLSQTWIEYGDRKIDLMTASIITDSALQLAQELIQETVADMPRGFPKDSMGLQKLVYVSSCLRSGKGMSPDIHLGLTFSLEMADVAEWTYMGVGTLLESMVDIIHDDSIPLYKPGYFGVYNPKADRRKMSVPEKFNEDKVILLEILPEFCIIDRFKVQLPVQDEITRGFVNFTKSKKTTLWLCFAIQVLLDAIHATRASRLGGWADLRLTGLRISKTIDDYWKLSKTHPKPQFWPAEGELLIKNIREYVGTFIERDPLQAVKDMAAQRVGRAGHASDHLMFSRNPVLCGLMAFQLNLRMQTAGQALVTQWYDVQQLAFLYNLVQQAPGQTISWPDMELFIKIHGEDHIFIGNRPKDAAQSLNRLEIVTGISSVTRLASDARERNPWHRPDGKSGRKLEPTTKVANIFRERYQEEDGGAARMSPSICSAQVSKYLDELSETAADKNKPNKSKKQDKSKELALALAAPDQFLGRRWQSAHNVGALQLLALIKGKLREEEPVLLFNYFAMHRRSIEILRQIKAKEHHKFVQYFTEGYMPDETMISNLVLLIHHVARGSVANGQQLGLSKSAQITSRMVVSCGDVLREYVAKHGDETIRELRAFCRNTDFLSLGKTDKKEVDHDTMYVFGMEQLLSPGQLESLRTGIPLA
;
A
#
# COMPACT_ATOMS: atom_id res chain seq x y z
N MET A 1 -10.19 13.17 -11.19
CA MET A 1 -9.95 12.32 -12.37
C MET A 1 -8.81 11.39 -12.02
N LEU A 2 -8.81 10.17 -12.54
CA LEU A 2 -7.69 9.26 -12.35
C LEU A 2 -6.38 9.96 -12.77
N PRO A 3 -5.26 9.75 -12.05
CA PRO A 3 -3.97 10.25 -12.49
C PRO A 3 -3.70 9.84 -13.95
N ASP A 4 -3.19 10.75 -14.78
CA ASP A 4 -3.02 10.53 -16.23
C ASP A 4 -2.18 9.30 -16.58
N PHE A 5 -1.31 8.88 -15.66
CA PHE A 5 -0.47 7.69 -15.82
C PHE A 5 -1.20 6.36 -15.57
N LEU A 6 -2.43 6.39 -15.01
CA LEU A 6 -3.30 5.23 -14.82
C LEU A 6 -4.32 5.15 -15.95
N LYS A 7 -4.36 4.01 -16.63
CA LYS A 7 -5.35 3.72 -17.68
C LYS A 7 -6.38 2.70 -17.19
N ASP A 8 -7.66 3.02 -17.39
CA ASP A 8 -8.75 2.05 -17.24
C ASP A 8 -8.88 1.16 -18.48
N SER A 9 -9.67 0.08 -18.39
CA SER A 9 -9.80 -0.89 -19.48
C SER A 9 -10.39 -0.28 -20.75
N TYR A 10 -11.29 0.70 -20.61
CA TYR A 10 -11.93 1.35 -21.76
C TYR A 10 -10.96 2.29 -22.50
N LYS A 11 -10.19 3.11 -21.77
CA LYS A 11 -9.13 3.95 -22.34
C LYS A 11 -8.02 3.11 -22.95
N GLN A 12 -7.59 2.04 -22.26
CA GLN A 12 -6.59 1.13 -22.79
C GLN A 12 -7.07 0.45 -24.08
N TYR A 13 -8.34 0.03 -24.13
CA TYR A 13 -8.96 -0.50 -25.35
C TYR A 13 -8.91 0.52 -26.51
N LYS A 14 -9.27 1.78 -26.24
CA LYS A 14 -9.23 2.84 -27.25
C LYS A 14 -7.81 3.12 -27.73
N ASP A 15 -6.86 3.26 -26.81
CA ASP A 15 -5.45 3.47 -27.12
C ASP A 15 -4.85 2.31 -27.93
N ASP A 16 -5.15 1.07 -27.55
CA ASP A 16 -4.68 -0.12 -28.28
C ASP A 16 -5.27 -0.14 -29.71
N THR A 17 -6.56 0.21 -29.87
CA THR A 17 -7.21 0.25 -31.18
C THR A 17 -6.66 1.38 -32.06
N ASP A 18 -6.49 2.59 -31.51
CA ASP A 18 -5.95 3.75 -32.21
C ASP A 18 -4.48 3.55 -32.61
N ARG A 19 -3.68 2.93 -31.76
CA ARG A 19 -2.29 2.58 -32.06
C ARG A 19 -2.20 1.55 -33.17
N PHE A 20 -3.04 0.53 -33.13
CA PHE A 20 -3.12 -0.47 -34.19
C PHE A 20 -3.52 0.17 -35.52
N ALA A 21 -4.55 1.02 -35.52
CA ALA A 21 -5.00 1.76 -36.70
C ALA A 21 -3.92 2.71 -37.24
N THR A 22 -3.24 3.44 -36.36
CA THR A 22 -2.16 4.36 -36.74
C THR A 22 -1.00 3.62 -37.42
N TRP A 23 -0.60 2.48 -36.86
CA TRP A 23 0.42 1.64 -37.49
C TRP A 23 -0.04 1.12 -38.85
N LEU A 24 -1.28 0.64 -38.95
CA LEU A 24 -1.84 0.05 -40.16
C LEU A 24 -1.91 1.06 -41.30
N VAL A 25 -2.37 2.29 -41.02
CA VAL A 25 -2.42 3.40 -41.98
C VAL A 25 -1.02 3.80 -42.43
N SER A 26 -0.10 3.99 -41.47
CA SER A 26 1.29 4.36 -41.78
C SER A 26 1.98 3.29 -42.64
N MET A 27 1.65 2.01 -42.43
CA MET A 27 2.22 0.92 -43.20
C MET A 27 1.56 0.76 -44.57
N ALA A 28 0.25 0.96 -44.67
CA ALA A 28 -0.47 0.96 -45.93
C ALA A 28 0.05 2.08 -46.86
N GLU A 29 0.31 3.28 -46.33
CA GLU A 29 0.95 4.38 -47.08
C GLU A 29 2.32 3.95 -47.63
N LYS A 30 3.15 3.31 -46.81
CA LYS A 30 4.46 2.76 -47.24
C LYS A 30 4.32 1.67 -48.31
N CYS A 31 3.21 0.95 -48.33
CA CYS A 31 2.88 -0.06 -49.34
C CYS A 31 2.24 0.54 -50.61
N GLY A 32 2.15 1.88 -50.72
CA GLY A 32 1.63 2.58 -51.89
C GLY A 32 0.14 2.89 -51.85
N TYR A 33 -0.51 2.76 -50.69
CA TYR A 33 -1.91 3.16 -50.51
C TYR A 33 -2.04 4.70 -50.51
N ASN A 34 -2.99 5.23 -51.27
CA ASN A 34 -3.26 6.66 -51.29
C ASN A 34 -4.11 7.05 -50.07
N LEU A 35 -3.55 7.87 -49.17
CA LEU A 35 -4.23 8.34 -47.95
C LEU A 35 -5.31 9.41 -48.20
N ASP A 36 -5.33 10.05 -49.38
CA ASP A 36 -6.34 11.06 -49.75
C ASP A 36 -7.76 10.48 -49.89
N THR A 37 -7.90 9.15 -49.81
CA THR A 37 -9.19 8.44 -49.83
C THR A 37 -9.82 8.31 -48.44
N LEU A 38 -9.10 8.63 -47.36
CA LEU A 38 -9.58 8.56 -45.98
C LEU A 38 -10.20 9.90 -45.55
N PRO A 39 -11.30 9.89 -44.77
CA PRO A 39 -11.90 11.11 -44.26
C PRO A 39 -10.96 11.81 -43.25
N THR A 40 -10.74 13.12 -43.46
CA THR A 40 -9.96 13.99 -42.56
C THR A 40 -10.90 14.75 -41.64
N SER A 41 -10.63 14.72 -40.33
CA SER A 41 -11.42 15.49 -39.35
C SER A 41 -11.03 16.96 -39.43
N GLY A 42 -11.97 17.83 -39.80
CA GLY A 42 -11.76 19.27 -39.92
C GLY A 42 -11.57 19.94 -38.55
N LEU A 43 -10.32 20.20 -38.16
CA LEU A 43 -10.01 21.25 -37.19
C LEU A 43 -9.70 22.52 -37.97
N ASP A 44 -10.43 23.59 -37.65
CA ASP A 44 -10.30 24.91 -38.27
C ASP A 44 -8.84 25.36 -38.28
N ALA A 45 -8.33 25.58 -39.50
CA ALA A 45 -7.03 26.18 -39.76
C ALA A 45 -7.05 27.65 -39.31
N ASN A 46 -6.82 27.91 -38.02
CA ASN A 46 -6.55 29.26 -37.54
C ASN A 46 -5.69 29.29 -36.27
N SER A 47 -4.44 28.81 -36.37
CA SER A 47 -3.36 29.33 -35.54
C SER A 47 -2.00 29.24 -36.24
N ASN A 48 -1.39 30.39 -36.48
CA ASN A 48 0.01 30.51 -36.91
C ASN A 48 0.94 29.99 -35.81
N SER A 49 1.43 28.75 -35.93
CA SER A 49 2.61 28.28 -35.21
C SER A 49 3.44 27.34 -36.08
N HIS A 50 4.75 27.59 -36.12
CA HIS A 50 5.76 26.96 -37.01
C HIS A 50 6.17 25.52 -36.61
N ALA A 51 5.22 24.65 -36.27
CA ALA A 51 5.46 23.21 -36.14
C ALA A 51 4.53 22.43 -37.10
N PRO A 52 4.99 21.37 -37.79
CA PRO A 52 4.10 20.56 -38.62
C PRO A 52 3.07 19.86 -37.72
N GLU A 53 1.80 20.26 -37.83
CA GLU A 53 0.70 19.61 -37.12
C GLU A 53 0.40 18.23 -37.73
N PRO A 54 0.14 17.21 -36.91
CA PRO A 54 -0.19 15.86 -37.38
C PRO A 54 -1.53 15.85 -38.11
N LYS A 55 -1.59 15.27 -39.33
CA LYS A 55 -2.86 15.03 -40.03
C LYS A 55 -3.66 13.97 -39.27
N LEU A 56 -4.92 14.30 -38.93
CA LEU A 56 -5.81 13.45 -38.15
C LEU A 56 -6.82 12.76 -39.06
N TYR A 57 -6.68 11.44 -39.22
CA TYR A 57 -7.56 10.61 -40.04
C TYR A 57 -8.53 9.82 -39.16
N GLN A 58 -9.80 9.77 -39.55
CA GLN A 58 -10.78 8.84 -38.99
C GLN A 58 -10.87 7.64 -39.92
N VAL A 59 -10.73 6.43 -39.38
CA VAL A 59 -10.69 5.21 -40.19
C VAL A 59 -11.73 4.22 -39.70
N SER A 60 -12.64 3.85 -40.60
CA SER A 60 -13.72 2.89 -40.36
C SER A 60 -13.19 1.45 -40.26
N VAL A 61 -14.01 0.51 -39.76
CA VAL A 61 -13.63 -0.91 -39.63
C VAL A 61 -13.45 -1.61 -40.99
N ARG A 62 -14.30 -1.29 -41.97
CA ARG A 62 -14.14 -1.69 -43.38
C ARG A 62 -12.88 -1.11 -43.98
N GLU A 63 -12.53 0.13 -43.64
CA GLU A 63 -11.30 0.76 -44.11
C GLU A 63 -10.07 0.11 -43.48
N LEU A 64 -10.11 -0.23 -42.18
CA LEU A 64 -9.08 -1.02 -41.52
C LEU A 64 -8.85 -2.37 -42.21
N TYR A 65 -9.92 -3.07 -42.62
CA TYR A 65 -9.79 -4.32 -43.36
C TYR A 65 -9.10 -4.14 -44.72
N LYS A 66 -9.47 -3.10 -45.48
CA LYS A 66 -8.84 -2.78 -46.78
C LYS A 66 -7.37 -2.41 -46.61
N LEU A 67 -7.03 -1.63 -45.59
CA LEU A 67 -5.64 -1.26 -45.28
C LEU A 67 -4.83 -2.50 -44.89
N ALA A 68 -5.41 -3.40 -44.10
CA ALA A 68 -4.78 -4.66 -43.74
C ALA A 68 -4.53 -5.57 -44.94
N GLU A 69 -5.46 -5.64 -45.90
CA GLU A 69 -5.29 -6.43 -47.13
C GLU A 69 -4.12 -5.92 -47.97
N VAL A 70 -3.97 -4.59 -48.08
CA VAL A 70 -2.84 -3.95 -48.79
C VAL A 70 -1.52 -4.26 -48.10
N VAL A 71 -1.49 -4.22 -46.76
CA VAL A 71 -0.29 -4.54 -45.97
C VAL A 71 0.02 -6.05 -46.01
N SER A 72 -0.97 -6.93 -45.94
CA SER A 72 -0.77 -8.39 -45.97
C SER A 72 -0.32 -8.89 -47.35
N ASN A 73 -0.71 -8.20 -48.42
CA ASN A 73 -0.25 -8.49 -49.78
C ASN A 73 1.16 -7.93 -50.07
N SER A 74 1.74 -7.18 -49.12
CA SER A 74 3.12 -6.71 -49.16
C SER A 74 4.07 -7.69 -48.47
N SER A 75 5.39 -7.53 -48.65
CA SER A 75 6.41 -8.33 -47.93
C SER A 75 6.65 -7.85 -46.48
N VAL A 76 5.87 -6.91 -45.98
CA VAL A 76 6.07 -6.28 -44.67
C VAL A 76 5.46 -7.12 -43.56
N LYS A 77 6.28 -7.49 -42.57
CA LYS A 77 5.83 -8.24 -41.39
C LYS A 77 5.37 -7.28 -40.29
N ALA A 78 4.20 -7.55 -39.71
CA ALA A 78 3.74 -6.81 -38.54
C ALA A 78 4.67 -7.04 -37.33
N PRO A 79 5.12 -5.99 -36.63
CA PRO A 79 5.89 -6.14 -35.41
C PRO A 79 5.11 -6.95 -34.34
N PRO A 80 5.78 -7.84 -33.58
CA PRO A 80 5.14 -8.59 -32.50
C PRO A 80 4.42 -7.73 -31.46
N SER A 81 4.92 -6.50 -31.23
CA SER A 81 4.34 -5.49 -30.34
C SER A 81 2.96 -5.01 -30.82
N ILE A 82 2.83 -4.71 -32.11
CA ILE A 82 1.56 -4.25 -32.72
C ILE A 82 0.54 -5.38 -32.79
N LEU A 83 0.98 -6.61 -33.08
CA LEU A 83 0.11 -7.79 -33.02
C LEU A 83 -0.36 -8.09 -31.58
N ALA A 84 0.47 -7.81 -30.57
CA ALA A 84 0.08 -7.95 -29.16
C ALA A 84 -0.98 -6.92 -28.77
N VAL A 85 -0.80 -5.65 -29.17
CA VAL A 85 -1.79 -4.56 -29.00
C VAL A 85 -3.15 -4.95 -29.60
N ALA A 86 -3.16 -5.41 -30.85
CA ALA A 86 -4.39 -5.83 -31.53
C ALA A 86 -5.05 -7.05 -30.84
N LYS A 87 -4.25 -8.06 -30.46
CA LYS A 87 -4.74 -9.24 -29.73
C LYS A 87 -5.33 -8.88 -28.37
N ARG A 88 -4.77 -7.90 -27.65
CA ARG A 88 -5.34 -7.40 -26.39
C ARG A 88 -6.69 -6.72 -26.59
N ALA A 89 -6.79 -5.79 -27.55
CA ALA A 89 -8.05 -5.13 -27.87
C ALA A 89 -9.14 -6.14 -28.25
N VAL A 90 -8.77 -7.15 -29.06
CA VAL A 90 -9.64 -8.28 -29.41
C VAL A 90 -9.99 -9.13 -28.19
N SER A 91 -9.04 -9.44 -27.31
CA SER A 91 -9.25 -10.24 -26.11
C SER A 91 -10.22 -9.57 -25.13
N LEU A 92 -10.02 -8.28 -24.83
CA LEU A 92 -10.92 -7.51 -23.98
C LEU A 92 -12.32 -7.42 -24.60
N ARG A 93 -12.40 -7.10 -25.90
CA ARG A 93 -13.68 -7.05 -26.60
C ARG A 93 -14.33 -8.43 -26.69
N LYS A 94 -13.59 -9.53 -26.78
CA LYS A 94 -14.09 -10.92 -26.70
C LYS A 94 -14.56 -11.28 -25.31
N THR A 95 -13.82 -10.97 -24.26
CA THR A 95 -14.23 -11.24 -22.88
C THR A 95 -15.53 -10.51 -22.59
N ILE A 96 -15.60 -9.25 -22.99
CA ILE A 96 -16.81 -8.45 -22.89
C ILE A 96 -17.90 -9.05 -23.78
N THR A 97 -17.69 -9.26 -25.08
CA THR A 97 -18.70 -9.74 -26.05
C THR A 97 -19.10 -11.21 -25.89
N SER A 98 -18.26 -12.07 -25.32
CA SER A 98 -18.60 -13.47 -25.01
C SER A 98 -19.64 -13.54 -23.89
N TYR A 99 -19.63 -12.57 -22.97
CA TYR A 99 -20.75 -12.31 -22.07
C TYR A 99 -22.04 -11.89 -22.82
N PHE A 100 -21.96 -11.39 -24.07
CA PHE A 100 -23.10 -10.98 -24.91
C PHE A 100 -23.61 -12.10 -25.84
N ILE A 101 -22.76 -13.03 -26.31
CA ILE A 101 -23.09 -13.97 -27.42
C ILE A 101 -23.98 -15.16 -27.01
N GLY A 102 -24.31 -15.32 -25.73
CA GLY A 102 -25.26 -16.35 -25.28
C GLY A 102 -26.72 -16.07 -25.67
N LYS A 103 -27.13 -16.46 -26.88
CA LYS A 103 -28.52 -16.71 -27.38
C LYS A 103 -29.47 -15.53 -27.69
N GLY A 104 -28.97 -14.31 -27.95
CA GLY A 104 -29.82 -13.19 -28.42
C GLY A 104 -29.38 -12.60 -29.77
N SER A 105 -30.23 -12.71 -30.80
CA SER A 105 -30.03 -12.08 -32.12
C SER A 105 -30.43 -10.59 -32.10
N SER A 106 -29.64 -9.74 -31.44
CA SER A 106 -29.75 -8.28 -31.64
C SER A 106 -28.80 -7.84 -32.76
N ALA A 107 -29.20 -6.83 -33.55
CA ALA A 107 -28.34 -6.23 -34.57
C ALA A 107 -27.05 -5.64 -33.97
N SER A 108 -27.04 -5.25 -32.69
CA SER A 108 -25.84 -4.82 -31.97
C SER A 108 -24.89 -5.98 -31.67
N ASN A 109 -25.43 -7.16 -31.30
CA ASN A 109 -24.61 -8.35 -31.05
C ASN A 109 -23.92 -8.85 -32.33
N ARG A 110 -24.62 -8.77 -33.47
CA ARG A 110 -24.02 -9.07 -34.78
C ARG A 110 -22.93 -8.07 -35.16
N ARG A 111 -23.06 -6.79 -34.80
CA ARG A 111 -22.05 -5.74 -35.03
C ARG A 111 -20.80 -5.92 -34.17
N HIS A 112 -20.93 -6.23 -32.89
CA HIS A 112 -19.76 -6.49 -32.03
C HIS A 112 -19.04 -7.79 -32.42
N ALA A 113 -19.79 -8.84 -32.79
CA ALA A 113 -19.21 -10.07 -33.34
C ALA A 113 -18.48 -9.81 -34.67
N TYR A 114 -19.08 -9.03 -35.58
CA TYR A 114 -18.46 -8.64 -36.85
C TYR A 114 -17.15 -7.85 -36.66
N PHE A 115 -17.11 -6.88 -35.73
CA PHE A 115 -15.88 -6.15 -35.42
C PHE A 115 -14.77 -7.08 -34.88
N ILE A 116 -15.12 -8.01 -33.99
CA ILE A 116 -14.17 -9.00 -33.45
C ILE A 116 -13.64 -9.89 -34.56
N GLU A 117 -14.53 -10.42 -35.42
CA GLU A 117 -14.16 -11.25 -36.57
C GLU A 117 -13.22 -10.50 -37.52
N VAL A 118 -13.55 -9.24 -37.86
CA VAL A 118 -12.72 -8.40 -38.73
C VAL A 118 -11.33 -8.17 -38.13
N LEU A 119 -11.22 -7.78 -36.86
CA LEU A 119 -9.91 -7.57 -36.24
C LEU A 119 -9.11 -8.87 -36.08
N GLU A 120 -9.78 -10.00 -35.82
CA GLU A 120 -9.12 -11.31 -35.80
C GLU A 120 -8.59 -11.71 -37.16
N ASP A 121 -9.38 -11.51 -38.22
CA ASP A 121 -9.00 -11.87 -39.56
C ASP A 121 -7.89 -10.97 -40.09
N ILE A 122 -7.90 -9.69 -39.73
CA ILE A 122 -6.76 -8.77 -39.91
C ILE A 122 -5.52 -9.28 -39.15
N CYS A 123 -5.66 -9.70 -37.89
CA CYS A 123 -4.53 -10.24 -37.13
C CYS A 123 -3.98 -11.53 -37.75
N LYS A 124 -4.84 -12.39 -38.29
CA LYS A 124 -4.45 -13.64 -38.96
C LYS A 124 -3.77 -13.35 -40.30
N SER A 125 -4.28 -12.42 -41.10
CA SER A 125 -3.71 -12.07 -42.41
C SER A 125 -2.32 -11.43 -42.30
N LEU A 126 -2.04 -10.73 -41.19
CA LEU A 126 -0.74 -10.14 -40.88
C LEU A 126 0.28 -11.14 -40.29
N ILE A 127 -0.13 -12.38 -39.98
CA ILE A 127 0.76 -13.46 -39.48
C ILE A 127 1.04 -14.43 -40.64
N SER A 128 2.24 -14.35 -41.23
CA SER A 128 2.68 -15.30 -42.27
C SER A 128 2.92 -16.71 -41.68
N GLU A 129 2.52 -17.75 -42.43
CA GLU A 129 2.46 -19.18 -42.02
C GLU A 129 3.79 -19.79 -41.51
N ASP A 130 4.93 -19.13 -41.68
CA ASP A 130 6.24 -19.63 -41.22
C ASP A 130 6.44 -19.62 -39.69
N THR A 131 5.49 -19.08 -38.92
CA THR A 131 5.49 -19.17 -37.43
C THR A 131 4.52 -20.20 -36.86
N GLY A 132 3.68 -20.83 -37.71
CA GLY A 132 2.66 -21.80 -37.29
C GLY A 132 3.20 -23.19 -36.94
N ALA A 133 4.41 -23.53 -37.35
CA ALA A 133 4.94 -24.90 -37.23
C ALA A 133 5.55 -25.24 -35.85
N LEU A 134 5.76 -24.27 -34.95
CA LEU A 134 6.41 -24.52 -33.64
C LEU A 134 5.47 -24.50 -32.43
N VAL A 135 4.18 -24.16 -32.59
CA VAL A 135 3.25 -23.99 -31.46
C VAL A 135 2.23 -25.14 -31.33
N LEU A 136 2.06 -25.98 -32.35
CA LEU A 136 1.05 -27.07 -32.33
C LEU A 136 1.59 -28.47 -32.02
N ALA A 137 2.89 -28.62 -31.70
CA ALA A 137 3.49 -29.90 -31.35
C ALA A 137 3.97 -29.92 -29.89
N LYS A 138 3.02 -29.88 -28.94
CA LYS A 138 3.10 -30.48 -27.60
C LYS A 138 1.78 -30.28 -26.85
N LYS A 139 0.78 -31.01 -27.31
CA LYS A 139 -0.32 -31.45 -26.46
C LYS A 139 -0.19 -32.96 -26.40
N ASP A 140 0.39 -33.46 -25.33
CA ASP A 140 0.08 -34.79 -24.82
C ASP A 140 0.25 -34.83 -23.30
N ASP A 141 -0.88 -35.21 -22.72
CA ASP A 141 -1.22 -35.71 -21.40
C ASP A 141 -0.08 -36.20 -20.47
N LYS A 142 -0.11 -35.71 -19.21
CA LYS A 142 0.16 -36.50 -17.99
C LYS A 142 -0.05 -35.68 -16.70
N GLY A 143 -1.07 -36.08 -15.94
CA GLY A 143 -0.94 -36.49 -14.53
C GLY A 143 -0.68 -35.43 -13.46
N ALA A 144 -1.67 -35.24 -12.59
CA ALA A 144 -1.49 -34.75 -11.23
C ALA A 144 -0.50 -35.63 -10.44
N ASP A 145 0.55 -35.02 -9.86
CA ASP A 145 0.85 -35.10 -8.42
C ASP A 145 2.15 -34.37 -8.04
N SER A 146 2.09 -33.72 -6.88
CA SER A 146 3.17 -33.28 -5.98
C SER A 146 4.25 -32.30 -6.49
N VAL A 147 4.24 -31.07 -5.95
CA VAL A 147 5.45 -30.45 -5.37
C VAL A 147 5.03 -29.60 -4.16
N GLU A 148 5.34 -30.10 -2.96
CA GLU A 148 5.41 -29.33 -1.72
C GLU A 148 6.69 -28.47 -1.69
N ASN A 149 6.58 -27.34 -0.99
CA ASN A 149 7.64 -26.49 -0.41
C ASN A 149 8.48 -25.62 -1.36
N ALA A 150 7.93 -24.44 -1.67
CA ALA A 150 8.69 -23.22 -1.95
C ALA A 150 7.91 -21.99 -1.44
N ASP A 151 8.26 -21.53 -0.24
CA ASP A 151 7.79 -20.24 0.32
C ASP A 151 8.55 -19.07 -0.33
N ASP A 152 8.04 -18.55 -1.47
CA ASP A 152 8.29 -17.19 -2.01
C ASP A 152 7.27 -16.81 -3.14
N PRO A 153 7.21 -15.58 -3.71
CA PRO A 153 6.01 -14.73 -3.88
C PRO A 153 5.08 -15.09 -5.06
N ALA A 154 4.62 -16.35 -5.15
CA ALA A 154 3.76 -16.85 -6.24
C ALA A 154 2.39 -16.13 -6.38
N TRP A 155 2.00 -15.24 -5.47
CA TRP A 155 0.68 -14.60 -5.44
C TRP A 155 0.67 -13.13 -5.91
N LEU A 156 1.76 -12.35 -5.70
CA LEU A 156 1.96 -11.06 -6.42
C LEU A 156 1.96 -11.28 -7.94
N ASN A 157 2.46 -12.46 -8.30
CA ASN A 157 2.60 -13.01 -9.63
C ASN A 157 1.28 -13.30 -10.35
N LEU A 158 0.17 -13.50 -9.63
CA LEU A 158 -1.12 -13.80 -10.25
C LEU A 158 -1.72 -12.55 -10.92
N PHE A 159 -1.65 -11.40 -10.25
CA PHE A 159 -2.19 -10.12 -10.77
C PHE A 159 -1.19 -9.37 -11.66
N ALA A 160 0.12 -9.59 -11.43
CA ALA A 160 1.12 -9.27 -12.44
C ALA A 160 0.80 -10.05 -13.73
N SER A 161 0.62 -11.39 -13.66
CA SER A 161 0.30 -12.24 -14.82
C SER A 161 -1.02 -11.89 -15.53
N LEU A 162 -2.09 -11.61 -14.79
CA LEU A 162 -3.39 -11.15 -15.35
C LEU A 162 -3.26 -9.86 -16.17
N THR A 163 -2.23 -9.06 -15.92
CA THR A 163 -1.89 -7.87 -16.71
C THR A 163 -0.61 -8.02 -17.55
N VAL A 164 0.11 -9.16 -17.51
CA VAL A 164 1.32 -9.43 -18.33
C VAL A 164 0.96 -9.74 -19.78
N GLU A 165 -0.33 -9.85 -20.13
CA GLU A 165 -0.73 -9.64 -21.53
C GLU A 165 -0.37 -8.21 -22.03
N ALA A 166 -0.12 -7.25 -21.12
CA ALA A 166 0.27 -5.87 -21.39
C ALA A 166 1.78 -5.65 -21.64
N VAL A 167 2.39 -6.41 -22.55
CA VAL A 167 3.78 -6.18 -23.00
C VAL A 167 3.88 -5.39 -24.31
N GLU A 168 4.95 -4.57 -24.35
CA GLU A 168 5.59 -3.80 -25.43
C GLU A 168 5.11 -2.36 -25.73
N ASP A 169 5.49 -1.42 -24.85
CA ASP A 169 5.84 -0.05 -25.25
C ASP A 169 7.31 0.00 -25.70
N ILE A 170 7.55 -0.38 -26.96
CA ILE A 170 8.71 0.08 -27.71
C ILE A 170 8.21 1.24 -28.57
N THR A 171 8.64 2.47 -28.26
CA THR A 171 8.65 3.55 -29.24
C THR A 171 9.66 3.15 -30.30
N GLU A 172 9.23 2.42 -31.33
CA GLU A 172 10.00 2.40 -32.56
C GLU A 172 9.96 3.82 -33.09
N THR A 173 11.05 4.56 -32.82
CA THR A 173 11.38 5.77 -33.53
C THR A 173 11.37 5.41 -35.01
N VAL A 174 10.29 5.78 -35.70
CA VAL A 174 10.33 5.99 -37.15
C VAL A 174 11.22 7.21 -37.31
N SER A 175 12.53 6.96 -37.26
CA SER A 175 13.55 7.94 -37.58
C SER A 175 13.58 8.06 -39.09
N ASP A 176 12.60 8.78 -39.65
CA ASP A 176 12.75 9.47 -40.91
C ASP A 176 11.76 10.63 -40.96
N GLY A 177 12.26 11.84 -41.25
CA GLY A 177 11.55 13.10 -41.06
C GLY A 177 10.37 13.32 -42.01
N ARG A 178 9.21 12.72 -41.73
CA ARG A 178 7.92 12.99 -42.39
C ARG A 178 6.74 13.01 -41.41
N GLU A 179 5.67 13.69 -41.83
CA GLU A 179 4.45 14.05 -41.09
C GLU A 179 3.97 12.96 -40.12
N LEU A 180 3.73 13.33 -38.85
CA LEU A 180 3.13 12.46 -37.85
C LEU A 180 1.67 12.19 -38.25
N VAL A 181 1.32 10.96 -38.60
CA VAL A 181 -0.06 10.55 -38.90
C VAL A 181 -0.71 10.10 -37.60
N LYS A 182 -1.78 10.77 -37.15
CA LYS A 182 -2.57 10.33 -35.98
C LYS A 182 -3.92 9.78 -36.47
N VAL A 183 -4.23 8.54 -36.13
CA VAL A 183 -5.45 7.87 -36.61
C VAL A 183 -6.35 7.53 -35.44
N VAL A 184 -7.62 7.91 -35.54
CA VAL A 184 -8.67 7.46 -34.62
C VAL A 184 -9.46 6.36 -35.31
N ALA A 185 -9.46 5.18 -34.69
CA ALA A 185 -10.25 4.06 -35.20
C ALA A 185 -11.73 4.29 -34.85
N VAL A 186 -12.55 4.41 -35.88
CA VAL A 186 -13.99 4.57 -35.74
C VAL A 186 -14.67 3.27 -36.15
N GLU A 187 -15.64 2.80 -35.37
CA GLU A 187 -16.50 1.70 -35.79
C GLU A 187 -17.34 2.14 -36.99
N ASP A 188 -17.58 1.26 -37.97
CA ASP A 188 -18.14 1.49 -39.33
C ASP A 188 -19.41 2.35 -39.49
N ASP A 189 -19.99 2.84 -38.40
CA ASP A 189 -21.25 3.56 -38.36
C ASP A 189 -21.09 5.10 -38.56
N GLU A 190 -19.89 5.67 -38.78
CA GLU A 190 -19.74 7.10 -39.12
C GLU A 190 -20.27 7.46 -40.54
N ALA A 191 -20.50 6.46 -41.40
CA ALA A 191 -20.81 6.68 -42.82
C ALA A 191 -22.17 6.15 -43.32
N ALA A 192 -23.10 5.67 -42.48
CA ALA A 192 -24.40 5.17 -42.96
C ALA A 192 -25.63 5.46 -42.06
N ASP A 193 -26.67 6.01 -42.69
CA ASP A 193 -28.07 6.31 -42.28
C ASP A 193 -28.32 7.21 -41.04
N PRO A 194 -28.81 8.47 -41.21
CA PRO A 194 -29.06 9.46 -40.13
C PRO A 194 -30.25 9.18 -39.20
N GLY A 195 -30.94 8.03 -39.34
CA GLY A 195 -32.20 7.75 -38.64
C GLY A 195 -32.07 6.95 -37.33
N ASP A 196 -30.87 6.52 -36.94
CA ASP A 196 -30.65 5.57 -35.83
C ASP A 196 -29.50 6.01 -34.89
N ASP A 197 -29.32 7.33 -34.74
CA ASP A 197 -28.27 7.92 -33.90
C ASP A 197 -28.41 7.54 -32.42
N ASP A 198 -29.64 7.41 -31.92
CA ASP A 198 -29.91 7.03 -30.53
C ASP A 198 -29.40 5.60 -30.23
N ALA A 199 -29.77 4.58 -31.01
CA ALA A 199 -29.36 3.20 -30.74
C ALA A 199 -27.83 2.98 -30.81
N ARG A 200 -27.11 3.84 -31.55
CA ARG A 200 -25.65 3.85 -31.69
C ARG A 200 -24.95 4.53 -30.53
N PHE A 201 -25.44 5.69 -30.10
CA PHE A 201 -24.92 6.39 -28.92
C PHE A 201 -25.15 5.59 -27.63
N PHE A 202 -26.28 4.87 -27.53
CA PHE A 202 -26.60 4.01 -26.38
C PHE A 202 -25.72 2.75 -26.32
N SER A 203 -25.24 2.20 -27.44
CA SER A 203 -24.40 0.97 -27.43
C SER A 203 -22.98 1.23 -26.92
N HIS A 204 -22.38 2.35 -27.32
CA HIS A 204 -21.04 2.76 -26.88
C HIS A 204 -21.01 3.14 -25.40
N ALA A 205 -21.99 3.95 -24.97
CA ALA A 205 -22.19 4.28 -23.56
C ALA A 205 -22.44 3.02 -22.70
N PHE A 206 -23.23 2.05 -23.20
CA PHE A 206 -23.42 0.77 -22.54
C PHE A 206 -22.13 -0.05 -22.45
N PHE A 207 -21.33 -0.14 -23.52
CA PHE A 207 -20.04 -0.83 -23.51
C PHE A 207 -19.09 -0.22 -22.47
N ARG A 208 -19.03 1.11 -22.37
CA ARG A 208 -18.22 1.81 -21.37
C ARG A 208 -18.67 1.48 -19.94
N VAL A 209 -19.98 1.46 -19.68
CA VAL A 209 -20.52 1.04 -18.37
C VAL A 209 -20.20 -0.41 -18.06
N PHE A 210 -20.21 -1.30 -19.06
CA PHE A 210 -19.79 -2.69 -18.89
C PHE A 210 -18.30 -2.78 -18.52
N CYS A 211 -17.42 -2.02 -19.20
CA CYS A 211 -16.00 -1.93 -18.83
C CYS A 211 -15.83 -1.43 -17.39
N LEU A 212 -16.62 -0.46 -16.96
CA LEU A 212 -16.60 0.02 -15.57
C LEU A 212 -16.91 -1.11 -14.58
N PHE A 213 -18.00 -1.86 -14.77
CA PHE A 213 -18.32 -3.00 -13.89
C PHE A 213 -17.29 -4.13 -13.99
N HIS A 214 -16.65 -4.31 -15.15
CA HIS A 214 -15.56 -5.27 -15.30
C HIS A 214 -14.32 -4.86 -14.49
N ASP A 215 -13.93 -3.59 -14.55
CA ASP A 215 -12.81 -3.03 -13.79
C ASP A 215 -13.07 -3.12 -12.28
N LEU A 216 -14.27 -2.73 -11.83
CA LEU A 216 -14.67 -2.83 -10.43
C LEU A 216 -14.64 -4.28 -9.93
N GLU A 217 -15.07 -5.25 -10.74
CA GLU A 217 -15.04 -6.67 -10.37
C GLU A 217 -13.60 -7.21 -10.25
N ASN A 218 -12.72 -6.82 -11.18
CA ASN A 218 -11.30 -7.17 -11.10
C ASN A 218 -10.66 -6.59 -9.82
N TRP A 219 -11.03 -5.36 -9.44
CA TRP A 219 -10.53 -4.72 -8.24
C TRP A 219 -11.10 -5.35 -6.97
N ARG A 220 -12.40 -5.67 -6.96
CA ARG A 220 -13.05 -6.43 -5.88
C ARG A 220 -12.38 -7.78 -5.66
N THR A 221 -12.06 -8.50 -6.74
CA THR A 221 -11.35 -9.79 -6.68
C THR A 221 -9.95 -9.63 -6.06
N PHE A 222 -9.19 -8.62 -6.49
CA PHE A 222 -7.88 -8.31 -5.92
C PHE A 222 -7.94 -7.94 -4.43
N LEU A 223 -8.94 -7.13 -4.03
CA LEU A 223 -9.15 -6.76 -2.64
C LEU A 223 -9.60 -7.94 -1.79
N SER A 224 -10.51 -8.78 -2.30
CA SER A 224 -10.94 -10.02 -1.63
C SER A 224 -9.74 -10.94 -1.37
N GLN A 225 -8.87 -11.10 -2.37
CA GLN A 225 -7.64 -11.87 -2.22
C GLN A 225 -6.68 -11.25 -1.17
N THR A 226 -6.59 -9.92 -1.13
CA THR A 226 -5.81 -9.19 -0.12
C THR A 226 -6.34 -9.44 1.31
N TRP A 227 -7.66 -9.46 1.50
CA TRP A 227 -8.25 -9.77 2.81
C TRP A 227 -8.13 -11.25 3.20
N ILE A 228 -8.14 -12.17 2.21
CA ILE A 228 -7.81 -13.59 2.44
C ILE A 228 -6.35 -13.72 2.88
N GLU A 229 -5.40 -13.03 2.22
CA GLU A 229 -3.99 -13.02 2.60
C GLU A 229 -3.77 -12.50 4.03
N TYR A 230 -4.52 -11.47 4.44
CA TYR A 230 -4.52 -11.00 5.82
C TYR A 230 -5.08 -12.08 6.77
N GLY A 231 -6.21 -12.71 6.43
CA GLY A 231 -6.78 -13.82 7.21
C GLY A 231 -5.83 -15.01 7.36
N ASP A 232 -5.03 -15.29 6.32
CA ASP A 232 -3.97 -16.30 6.28
C ASP A 232 -2.66 -15.85 6.99
N ARG A 233 -2.61 -14.63 7.54
CA ARG A 233 -1.43 -14.02 8.17
C ARG A 233 -0.22 -13.80 7.24
N LYS A 234 -0.42 -13.71 5.93
CA LYS A 234 0.64 -13.43 4.94
C LYS A 234 1.02 -11.96 4.86
N ILE A 235 0.04 -11.10 5.10
CA ILE A 235 0.19 -9.64 5.19
C ILE A 235 -0.45 -9.15 6.50
N ASP A 236 -0.05 -7.95 6.94
CA ASP A 236 -0.59 -7.32 8.14
C ASP A 236 -1.85 -6.49 7.84
N LEU A 237 -2.57 -6.12 8.90
CA LEU A 237 -3.83 -5.39 8.82
C LEU A 237 -3.65 -3.98 8.21
N MET A 238 -2.52 -3.32 8.48
CA MET A 238 -2.25 -1.96 7.99
C MET A 238 -2.11 -2.00 6.47
N THR A 239 -1.32 -2.94 5.95
CA THR A 239 -1.15 -3.16 4.51
C THR A 239 -2.48 -3.42 3.81
N ALA A 240 -3.29 -4.37 4.30
CA ALA A 240 -4.60 -4.67 3.69
C ALA A 240 -5.53 -3.45 3.64
N SER A 241 -5.49 -2.63 4.70
CA SER A 241 -6.36 -1.46 4.85
C SER A 241 -5.94 -0.29 3.96
N ILE A 242 -4.64 0.02 3.88
CA ILE A 242 -4.11 1.07 2.98
C ILE A 242 -4.42 0.75 1.52
N ILE A 243 -4.23 -0.52 1.13
CA ILE A 243 -4.52 -0.97 -0.23
C ILE A 243 -6.01 -0.86 -0.55
N THR A 244 -6.87 -1.26 0.39
CA THR A 244 -8.32 -1.12 0.25
C THR A 244 -8.72 0.34 0.11
N ASP A 245 -8.28 1.19 1.03
CA ASP A 245 -8.61 2.62 1.04
C ASP A 245 -8.13 3.34 -0.24
N SER A 246 -6.91 3.02 -0.69
CA SER A 246 -6.34 3.54 -1.95
C SER A 246 -7.14 3.08 -3.17
N ALA A 247 -7.51 1.81 -3.24
CA ALA A 247 -8.31 1.27 -4.34
C ALA A 247 -9.72 1.88 -4.38
N LEU A 248 -10.34 2.11 -3.22
CA LEU A 248 -11.65 2.77 -3.14
C LEU A 248 -11.60 4.21 -3.63
N GLN A 249 -10.52 4.93 -3.35
CA GLN A 249 -10.35 6.27 -3.89
C GLN A 249 -10.18 6.27 -5.41
N LEU A 250 -9.33 5.39 -5.96
CA LEU A 250 -9.19 5.24 -7.41
C LEU A 250 -10.53 4.86 -8.06
N ALA A 251 -11.36 4.07 -7.37
CA ALA A 251 -12.64 3.61 -7.91
C ALA A 251 -13.63 4.77 -7.97
N GLN A 252 -13.56 5.67 -6.99
CA GLN A 252 -14.36 6.89 -6.99
C GLN A 252 -14.04 7.75 -8.22
N GLU A 253 -12.75 7.93 -8.51
CA GLU A 253 -12.29 8.73 -9.64
C GLU A 253 -12.68 8.09 -10.98
N LEU A 254 -12.52 6.76 -11.10
CA LEU A 254 -12.93 5.98 -12.27
C LEU A 254 -14.44 6.10 -12.56
N ILE A 255 -15.27 5.95 -11.53
CA ILE A 255 -16.73 6.06 -11.66
C ILE A 255 -17.12 7.49 -12.04
N GLN A 256 -16.55 8.50 -11.37
CA GLN A 256 -16.84 9.91 -11.65
C GLN A 256 -16.50 10.29 -13.09
N GLU A 257 -15.33 9.87 -13.57
CA GLU A 257 -14.90 10.11 -14.94
C GLU A 257 -15.83 9.40 -15.95
N THR A 258 -16.18 8.14 -15.68
CA THR A 258 -17.10 7.39 -16.55
C THR A 258 -18.46 8.06 -16.65
N VAL A 259 -19.02 8.50 -15.51
CA VAL A 259 -20.35 9.14 -15.45
C VAL A 259 -20.36 10.54 -16.10
N ALA A 260 -19.27 11.29 -15.97
CA ALA A 260 -19.15 12.63 -16.52
C ALA A 260 -19.33 12.65 -18.04
N ASP A 261 -18.77 11.65 -18.72
CA ASP A 261 -18.78 11.54 -20.18
C ASP A 261 -20.04 10.88 -20.75
N MET A 262 -21.01 10.51 -19.91
CA MET A 262 -22.22 9.82 -20.37
C MET A 262 -23.16 10.76 -21.16
N PRO A 263 -23.80 10.27 -22.23
CA PRO A 263 -24.73 11.07 -23.04
C PRO A 263 -25.92 11.63 -22.24
N ARG A 264 -26.58 12.66 -22.80
CA ARG A 264 -27.83 13.19 -22.24
C ARG A 264 -28.94 12.13 -22.40
N GLY A 265 -29.71 11.89 -21.34
CA GLY A 265 -30.76 10.85 -21.33
C GLY A 265 -30.28 9.44 -20.96
N PHE A 266 -28.97 9.21 -20.88
CA PHE A 266 -28.42 7.95 -20.35
C PHE A 266 -28.49 7.95 -18.81
N PRO A 267 -28.77 6.81 -18.15
CA PRO A 267 -28.75 6.72 -16.69
C PRO A 267 -27.39 7.16 -16.10
N LYS A 268 -27.41 8.12 -15.17
CA LYS A 268 -26.20 8.64 -14.49
C LYS A 268 -26.19 8.36 -12.99
N ASP A 269 -27.35 8.03 -12.43
CA ASP A 269 -27.50 7.64 -11.05
C ASP A 269 -27.10 6.17 -10.84
N SER A 270 -26.78 5.83 -9.58
CA SER A 270 -26.34 4.47 -9.21
C SER A 270 -27.32 3.41 -9.70
N MET A 271 -28.58 3.55 -9.28
CA MET A 271 -29.57 2.51 -9.48
C MET A 271 -29.91 2.35 -10.96
N GLY A 272 -29.94 3.44 -11.72
CA GLY A 272 -30.06 3.42 -13.17
C GLY A 272 -28.97 2.62 -13.87
N LEU A 273 -27.70 2.84 -13.53
CA LEU A 273 -26.57 2.08 -14.10
C LEU A 273 -26.60 0.59 -13.73
N GLN A 274 -26.89 0.28 -12.46
CA GLN A 274 -26.96 -1.10 -11.96
C GLN A 274 -28.13 -1.87 -12.62
N LYS A 275 -29.32 -1.25 -12.66
CA LYS A 275 -30.50 -1.82 -13.32
C LYS A 275 -30.28 -2.01 -14.81
N LEU A 276 -29.63 -1.06 -15.49
CA LEU A 276 -29.35 -1.18 -16.92
C LEU A 276 -28.59 -2.47 -17.25
N VAL A 277 -27.50 -2.75 -16.52
CA VAL A 277 -26.69 -3.95 -16.74
C VAL A 277 -27.44 -5.22 -16.31
N TYR A 278 -28.14 -5.18 -15.17
CA TYR A 278 -28.89 -6.32 -14.66
C TYR A 278 -30.07 -6.71 -15.57
N VAL A 279 -30.89 -5.75 -15.99
CA VAL A 279 -32.06 -5.99 -16.85
C VAL A 279 -31.62 -6.48 -18.22
N SER A 280 -30.59 -5.86 -18.82
CA SER A 280 -30.00 -6.35 -20.07
C SER A 280 -29.54 -7.80 -19.95
N SER A 281 -28.96 -8.18 -18.80
CA SER A 281 -28.54 -9.55 -18.52
C SER A 281 -29.71 -10.51 -18.32
N CYS A 282 -30.79 -10.09 -17.66
CA CYS A 282 -32.01 -10.89 -17.46
C CYS A 282 -32.68 -11.20 -18.81
N LEU A 283 -32.88 -10.16 -19.64
CA LEU A 283 -33.47 -10.26 -20.97
C LEU A 283 -32.67 -11.21 -21.86
N ARG A 284 -31.33 -11.18 -21.76
CA ARG A 284 -30.44 -12.07 -22.51
C ARG A 284 -30.53 -13.52 -22.06
N SER A 285 -30.54 -13.76 -20.75
CA SER A 285 -30.60 -15.12 -20.20
C SER A 285 -31.98 -15.77 -20.30
N GLY A 286 -33.02 -15.00 -20.68
CA GLY A 286 -34.41 -15.45 -20.70
C GLY A 286 -34.96 -15.80 -19.32
N LYS A 287 -34.32 -15.29 -18.27
CA LYS A 287 -34.64 -15.56 -16.86
C LYS A 287 -35.55 -14.46 -16.29
N GLY A 288 -36.25 -14.77 -15.21
CA GLY A 288 -37.17 -13.83 -14.56
C GLY A 288 -36.45 -12.60 -14.02
N MET A 289 -36.99 -11.41 -14.30
CA MET A 289 -36.52 -10.11 -13.76
C MET A 289 -37.15 -9.79 -12.38
N SER A 290 -38.27 -10.43 -12.05
CA SER A 290 -39.01 -10.15 -10.82
C SER A 290 -38.22 -10.58 -9.57
N PRO A 291 -38.20 -9.77 -8.51
CA PRO A 291 -37.51 -10.12 -7.27
C PRO A 291 -38.23 -11.24 -6.52
N ASP A 292 -37.47 -12.17 -5.95
CA ASP A 292 -37.99 -13.25 -5.10
C ASP A 292 -38.23 -12.78 -3.66
N ILE A 293 -39.19 -11.87 -3.49
CA ILE A 293 -39.51 -11.22 -2.21
C ILE A 293 -39.90 -12.24 -1.14
N HIS A 294 -40.51 -13.36 -1.53
CA HIS A 294 -40.87 -14.45 -0.62
C HIS A 294 -39.65 -15.11 0.06
N LEU A 295 -38.46 -15.00 -0.55
CA LEU A 295 -37.18 -15.42 0.02
C LEU A 295 -36.44 -14.27 0.72
N GLY A 296 -37.04 -13.06 0.76
CA GLY A 296 -36.39 -11.85 1.27
C GLY A 296 -35.37 -11.23 0.33
N LEU A 297 -35.33 -11.65 -0.95
CA LEU A 297 -34.43 -11.11 -1.96
C LEU A 297 -35.06 -9.91 -2.68
N THR A 298 -34.22 -8.93 -3.05
CA THR A 298 -34.62 -7.77 -3.87
C THR A 298 -34.33 -7.97 -5.35
N PHE A 299 -33.95 -9.19 -5.75
CA PHE A 299 -33.59 -9.59 -7.10
C PHE A 299 -34.02 -11.05 -7.32
N SER A 300 -34.00 -11.51 -8.57
CA SER A 300 -34.30 -12.90 -8.93
C SER A 300 -33.16 -13.82 -8.50
N LEU A 301 -33.49 -14.92 -7.80
CA LEU A 301 -32.53 -15.94 -7.34
C LEU A 301 -31.75 -16.54 -8.52
N GLU A 302 -32.38 -16.68 -9.68
CA GLU A 302 -31.75 -17.23 -10.89
C GLU A 302 -30.67 -16.31 -11.48
N MET A 303 -30.66 -15.04 -11.08
CA MET A 303 -29.78 -13.96 -11.55
C MET A 303 -28.95 -13.37 -10.40
N ALA A 304 -28.76 -14.13 -9.31
CA ALA A 304 -28.05 -13.67 -8.11
C ALA A 304 -26.59 -13.29 -8.38
N ASP A 305 -25.91 -14.02 -9.26
CA ASP A 305 -24.54 -13.74 -9.73
C ASP A 305 -24.44 -12.35 -10.39
N VAL A 306 -25.40 -12.02 -11.25
CA VAL A 306 -25.46 -10.71 -11.91
C VAL A 306 -25.87 -9.61 -10.93
N ALA A 307 -26.79 -9.90 -10.00
CA ALA A 307 -27.18 -8.95 -8.96
C ALA A 307 -26.00 -8.59 -8.06
N GLU A 308 -25.16 -9.56 -7.73
CA GLU A 308 -23.91 -9.37 -6.98
C GLU A 308 -22.89 -8.57 -7.78
N TRP A 309 -22.63 -8.95 -9.04
CA TRP A 309 -21.69 -8.25 -9.92
C TRP A 309 -22.07 -6.77 -10.16
N THR A 310 -23.36 -6.48 -10.24
CA THR A 310 -23.88 -5.11 -10.39
C THR A 310 -24.07 -4.38 -9.06
N TYR A 311 -23.72 -4.98 -7.93
CA TYR A 311 -23.93 -4.46 -6.57
C TYR A 311 -25.39 -4.08 -6.26
N MET A 312 -26.35 -4.67 -6.97
CA MET A 312 -27.76 -4.34 -6.87
C MET A 312 -28.31 -4.64 -5.47
N GLY A 313 -27.92 -5.77 -4.87
CA GLY A 313 -28.36 -6.13 -3.52
C GLY A 313 -27.96 -5.10 -2.46
N VAL A 314 -26.73 -4.58 -2.53
CA VAL A 314 -26.29 -3.51 -1.62
C VAL A 314 -27.02 -2.20 -1.92
N GLY A 315 -27.21 -1.86 -3.20
CA GLY A 315 -27.91 -0.66 -3.62
C GLY A 315 -29.36 -0.60 -3.11
N THR A 316 -30.10 -1.70 -3.18
CA THR A 316 -31.48 -1.79 -2.67
C THR A 316 -31.53 -1.73 -1.14
N LEU A 317 -30.56 -2.34 -0.45
CA LEU A 317 -30.44 -2.21 1.01
C LEU A 317 -30.21 -0.75 1.42
N LEU A 318 -29.31 -0.03 0.74
CA LEU A 318 -29.08 1.39 1.00
C LEU A 318 -30.32 2.24 0.73
N GLU A 319 -31.02 2.03 -0.39
CA GLU A 319 -32.27 2.73 -0.66
C GLU A 319 -33.30 2.50 0.45
N SER A 320 -33.41 1.27 0.96
CA SER A 320 -34.32 0.97 2.09
C SER A 320 -33.92 1.64 3.42
N MET A 321 -32.64 1.99 3.58
CA MET A 321 -32.16 2.70 4.77
C MET A 321 -32.48 4.20 4.75
N VAL A 322 -32.76 4.78 3.58
CA VAL A 322 -33.06 6.22 3.46
C VAL A 322 -34.27 6.60 4.32
N ASP A 323 -35.30 5.76 4.33
CA ASP A 323 -36.55 6.01 5.04
C ASP A 323 -36.41 6.00 6.57
N ILE A 324 -35.37 5.34 7.11
CA ILE A 324 -35.12 5.27 8.55
C ILE A 324 -34.10 6.30 9.05
N ILE A 325 -33.41 7.00 8.14
CA ILE A 325 -32.46 8.07 8.48
C ILE A 325 -33.22 9.40 8.60
N HIS A 326 -33.68 9.68 9.82
CA HIS A 326 -34.29 10.96 10.18
C HIS A 326 -33.30 11.88 10.90
N ASP A 327 -33.36 13.18 10.61
CA ASP A 327 -32.41 14.16 11.11
C ASP A 327 -32.49 14.29 12.65
N ASP A 328 -33.69 14.15 13.22
CA ASP A 328 -33.99 14.32 14.65
C ASP A 328 -33.82 13.05 15.52
N SER A 329 -33.57 11.87 14.94
CA SER A 329 -33.49 10.61 15.71
C SER A 329 -32.40 9.64 15.26
N ILE A 330 -31.65 9.04 16.18
CA ILE A 330 -30.67 7.99 15.88
C ILE A 330 -31.42 6.68 15.58
N PRO A 331 -31.18 6.01 14.43
CA PRO A 331 -31.91 4.81 14.03
C PRO A 331 -31.43 3.57 14.80
N LEU A 332 -31.73 3.48 16.10
CA LEU A 332 -31.27 2.39 16.95
C LEU A 332 -31.79 1.02 16.45
N TYR A 333 -30.87 0.17 16.01
CA TYR A 333 -31.17 -1.21 15.60
C TYR A 333 -31.74 -2.02 16.78
N LYS A 334 -32.77 -2.82 16.52
CA LYS A 334 -33.33 -3.74 17.52
C LYS A 334 -32.55 -5.08 17.43
N PRO A 335 -31.78 -5.47 18.46
CA PRO A 335 -31.00 -6.70 18.41
C PRO A 335 -31.83 -7.93 18.08
N GLY A 336 -31.31 -8.79 17.20
CA GLY A 336 -31.97 -10.02 16.79
C GLY A 336 -33.18 -9.85 15.87
N TYR A 337 -33.56 -8.62 15.49
CA TYR A 337 -34.80 -8.38 14.72
C TYR A 337 -34.79 -9.05 13.35
N PHE A 338 -33.67 -9.00 12.62
CA PHE A 338 -33.47 -9.73 11.37
C PHE A 338 -32.55 -10.96 11.54
N GLY A 339 -32.34 -11.40 12.78
CA GLY A 339 -31.37 -12.43 13.14
C GLY A 339 -30.12 -11.88 13.82
N VAL A 340 -29.19 -12.79 14.13
CA VAL A 340 -27.91 -12.50 14.80
C VAL A 340 -26.79 -12.97 13.89
N TYR A 341 -25.85 -12.08 13.57
CA TYR A 341 -24.68 -12.43 12.79
C TYR A 341 -23.76 -13.37 13.58
N ASN A 342 -23.45 -14.53 13.00
CA ASN A 342 -22.52 -15.50 13.58
C ASN A 342 -21.20 -15.52 12.78
N PRO A 343 -20.12 -14.89 13.29
CA PRO A 343 -18.85 -14.84 12.57
C PRO A 343 -18.19 -16.21 12.38
N LYS A 344 -18.59 -17.24 13.16
CA LYS A 344 -18.04 -18.60 13.07
C LYS A 344 -18.78 -19.50 12.08
N ALA A 345 -19.88 -19.03 11.50
CA ALA A 345 -20.66 -19.81 10.54
C ALA A 345 -19.93 -19.91 9.18
N ASP A 346 -19.96 -21.10 8.58
CA ASP A 346 -19.36 -21.33 7.26
C ASP A 346 -20.24 -20.73 6.16
N ARG A 347 -19.84 -19.54 5.68
CA ARG A 347 -20.57 -18.80 4.63
C ARG A 347 -20.65 -19.59 3.32
N ARG A 348 -19.73 -20.52 3.04
CA ARG A 348 -19.75 -21.31 1.80
C ARG A 348 -20.92 -22.29 1.76
N LYS A 349 -21.44 -22.69 2.92
CA LYS A 349 -22.60 -23.58 3.06
C LYS A 349 -23.94 -22.84 3.07
N MET A 350 -23.93 -21.50 3.12
CA MET A 350 -25.15 -20.69 3.13
C MET A 350 -25.73 -20.55 1.72
N SER A 351 -27.06 -20.62 1.65
CA SER A 351 -27.84 -20.25 0.47
C SER A 351 -27.75 -18.74 0.18
N VAL A 352 -28.15 -18.34 -1.03
CA VAL A 352 -28.15 -16.92 -1.44
C VAL A 352 -29.03 -16.05 -0.52
N PRO A 353 -30.27 -16.45 -0.16
CA PRO A 353 -31.09 -15.68 0.80
C PRO A 353 -30.43 -15.54 2.18
N GLU A 354 -29.79 -16.59 2.68
CA GLU A 354 -29.10 -16.55 3.99
C GLU A 354 -27.93 -15.57 3.97
N LYS A 355 -27.11 -15.58 2.91
CA LYS A 355 -26.00 -14.63 2.72
C LYS A 355 -26.52 -13.19 2.66
N PHE A 356 -27.56 -12.94 1.86
CA PHE A 356 -28.15 -11.62 1.73
C PHE A 356 -28.74 -11.10 3.04
N ASN A 357 -29.43 -11.95 3.80
CA ASN A 357 -29.96 -11.57 5.12
C ASN A 357 -28.85 -11.27 6.13
N GLU A 358 -27.75 -12.02 6.09
CA GLU A 358 -26.58 -11.77 6.93
C GLU A 358 -25.95 -10.40 6.64
N ASP A 359 -25.79 -10.06 5.36
CA ASP A 359 -25.25 -8.78 4.92
C ASP A 359 -26.17 -7.62 5.35
N LYS A 360 -27.48 -7.81 5.23
CA LYS A 360 -28.50 -6.90 5.75
C LYS A 360 -28.37 -6.67 7.26
N VAL A 361 -28.19 -7.73 8.05
CA VAL A 361 -28.01 -7.63 9.51
C VAL A 361 -26.75 -6.80 9.83
N ILE A 362 -25.62 -7.11 9.19
CA ILE A 362 -24.35 -6.40 9.41
C ILE A 362 -24.51 -4.90 9.13
N LEU A 363 -25.11 -4.53 8.01
CA LEU A 363 -25.26 -3.12 7.62
C LEU A 363 -26.22 -2.36 8.52
N LEU A 364 -27.34 -2.97 8.91
CA LEU A 364 -28.31 -2.32 9.81
C LEU A 364 -27.78 -2.18 11.25
N GLU A 365 -26.94 -3.11 11.71
CA GLU A 365 -26.28 -3.03 13.02
C GLU A 365 -25.32 -1.83 13.11
N ILE A 366 -24.51 -1.60 12.06
CA ILE A 366 -23.48 -0.53 12.07
C ILE A 366 -24.04 0.86 11.68
N LEU A 367 -25.18 0.94 11.00
CA LEU A 367 -25.79 2.21 10.57
C LEU A 367 -25.87 3.33 11.64
N PRO A 368 -26.21 3.04 12.92
CA PRO A 368 -26.24 4.06 13.96
C PRO A 368 -24.89 4.75 14.19
N GLU A 369 -23.78 4.03 14.01
CA GLU A 369 -22.42 4.55 14.21
C GLU A 369 -22.17 5.74 13.27
N PHE A 370 -22.45 5.57 11.97
CA PHE A 370 -22.29 6.61 10.97
C PHE A 370 -23.22 7.80 11.20
N CYS A 371 -24.45 7.54 11.65
CA CYS A 371 -25.40 8.60 12.01
C CYS A 371 -24.90 9.44 13.20
N ILE A 372 -24.27 8.81 14.19
CA ILE A 372 -23.70 9.51 15.35
C ILE A 372 -22.48 10.34 14.93
N ILE A 373 -21.57 9.76 14.15
CA ILE A 373 -20.38 10.46 13.63
C ILE A 373 -20.80 11.73 12.87
N ASP A 374 -21.79 11.63 11.99
CA ASP A 374 -22.29 12.77 11.25
C ASP A 374 -22.93 13.83 12.16
N ARG A 375 -23.88 13.44 13.02
CA ARG A 375 -24.69 14.41 13.78
C ARG A 375 -23.92 15.12 14.87
N PHE A 376 -23.09 14.38 15.60
CA PHE A 376 -22.30 14.93 16.70
C PHE A 376 -20.92 15.41 16.24
N LYS A 377 -20.63 15.31 14.94
CA LYS A 377 -19.34 15.69 14.34
C LYS A 377 -18.17 15.04 15.08
N VAL A 378 -18.33 13.76 15.43
CA VAL A 378 -17.30 13.00 16.15
C VAL A 378 -16.07 12.91 15.24
N GLN A 379 -14.96 13.47 15.71
CA GLN A 379 -13.69 13.39 14.99
C GLN A 379 -13.03 12.05 15.32
N LEU A 380 -13.09 11.12 14.38
CA LEU A 380 -12.32 9.88 14.46
C LEU A 380 -10.83 10.19 14.25
N PRO A 381 -9.91 9.41 14.85
CA PRO A 381 -8.46 9.61 14.68
C PRO A 381 -8.02 9.57 13.21
N VAL A 382 -8.66 8.68 12.46
CA VAL A 382 -8.54 8.55 11.01
C VAL A 382 -9.94 8.35 10.43
N GLN A 383 -10.14 8.83 9.21
CA GLN A 383 -11.36 8.58 8.45
C GLN A 383 -11.02 7.81 7.18
N ASP A 384 -11.47 6.55 7.12
CA ASP A 384 -11.39 5.75 5.90
C ASP A 384 -12.45 6.17 4.87
N GLU A 385 -12.22 5.77 3.62
CA GLU A 385 -13.11 6.06 2.51
C GLU A 385 -14.54 5.54 2.72
N ILE A 386 -14.72 4.36 3.34
CA ILE A 386 -16.07 3.78 3.57
C ILE A 386 -16.83 4.60 4.60
N THR A 387 -16.19 4.95 5.73
CA THR A 387 -16.79 5.81 6.75
C THR A 387 -17.13 7.19 6.20
N ARG A 388 -16.24 7.79 5.40
CA ARG A 388 -16.50 9.06 4.70
C ARG A 388 -17.71 8.94 3.78
N GLY A 389 -17.77 7.86 3.01
CA GLY A 389 -18.87 7.55 2.09
C GLY A 389 -20.22 7.43 2.78
N PHE A 390 -20.28 6.67 3.87
CA PHE A 390 -21.50 6.51 4.66
C PHE A 390 -21.94 7.80 5.34
N VAL A 391 -21.02 8.57 5.94
CA VAL A 391 -21.35 9.87 6.54
C VAL A 391 -21.87 10.85 5.48
N ASN A 392 -21.38 10.77 4.24
CA ASN A 392 -21.96 11.57 3.14
C ASN A 392 -23.33 11.05 2.72
N PHE A 393 -23.57 9.74 2.78
CA PHE A 393 -24.88 9.14 2.54
C PHE A 393 -25.91 9.52 3.60
N THR A 394 -25.57 9.56 4.90
CA THR A 394 -26.50 10.00 5.95
C THR A 394 -26.98 11.43 5.73
N LYS A 395 -26.10 12.30 5.22
CA LYS A 395 -26.43 13.71 4.87
C LYS A 395 -27.25 13.83 3.60
N SER A 396 -26.76 13.22 2.52
CA SER A 396 -27.30 13.43 1.17
C SER A 396 -28.53 12.57 0.87
N LYS A 397 -28.68 11.44 1.57
CA LYS A 397 -29.70 10.40 1.33
C LYS A 397 -29.69 9.90 -0.12
N LYS A 398 -28.54 10.00 -0.80
CA LYS A 398 -28.35 9.59 -2.19
C LYS A 398 -27.45 8.37 -2.26
N THR A 399 -27.97 7.28 -2.81
CA THR A 399 -27.20 6.08 -3.12
C THR A 399 -26.31 6.33 -4.34
N THR A 400 -25.01 6.05 -4.21
CA THR A 400 -24.03 6.18 -5.31
C THR A 400 -23.42 4.82 -5.64
N LEU A 401 -23.05 4.60 -6.91
CA LEU A 401 -22.46 3.33 -7.34
C LEU A 401 -21.17 3.04 -6.58
N TRP A 402 -20.37 4.08 -6.33
CA TRP A 402 -19.16 3.98 -5.54
C TRP A 402 -19.44 3.51 -4.10
N LEU A 403 -20.49 4.01 -3.46
CA LEU A 403 -20.84 3.57 -2.11
C LEU A 403 -21.30 2.11 -2.10
N CYS A 404 -22.09 1.68 -3.10
CA CYS A 404 -22.47 0.28 -3.26
C CYS A 404 -21.23 -0.63 -3.38
N PHE A 405 -20.27 -0.23 -4.21
CA PHE A 405 -18.98 -0.93 -4.36
C PHE A 405 -18.19 -0.95 -3.04
N ALA A 406 -18.03 0.19 -2.38
CA ALA A 406 -17.27 0.32 -1.13
C ALA A 406 -17.85 -0.54 0.00
N ILE A 407 -19.18 -0.63 0.08
CA ILE A 407 -19.87 -1.48 1.05
C ILE A 407 -19.74 -2.95 0.70
N GLN A 408 -19.81 -3.31 -0.58
CA GLN A 408 -19.56 -4.68 -1.00
C GLN A 408 -18.14 -5.12 -0.59
N VAL A 409 -17.14 -4.26 -0.81
CA VAL A 409 -15.75 -4.49 -0.38
C VAL A 409 -15.64 -4.60 1.16
N LEU A 410 -16.37 -3.77 1.92
CA LEU A 410 -16.43 -3.88 3.38
C LEU A 410 -16.97 -5.25 3.81
N LEU A 411 -18.09 -5.69 3.22
CA LEU A 411 -18.70 -6.98 3.50
C LEU A 411 -17.74 -8.12 3.16
N ASP A 412 -17.11 -8.07 1.98
CA ASP A 412 -16.11 -9.06 1.56
C ASP A 412 -14.94 -9.13 2.55
N ALA A 413 -14.44 -7.98 3.04
CA ALA A 413 -13.39 -7.92 4.06
C ALA A 413 -13.81 -8.55 5.39
N ILE A 414 -15.03 -8.24 5.86
CA ILE A 414 -15.62 -8.87 7.06
C ILE A 414 -15.72 -10.38 6.86
N HIS A 415 -16.09 -10.83 5.66
CA HIS A 415 -16.32 -12.24 5.37
C HIS A 415 -15.04 -13.05 5.20
N ALA A 416 -14.04 -12.48 4.54
CA ALA A 416 -12.72 -13.07 4.39
C ALA A 416 -12.04 -13.28 5.76
N THR A 417 -12.29 -12.39 6.71
CA THR A 417 -11.70 -12.44 8.05
C THR A 417 -12.47 -13.27 9.06
N ARG A 418 -13.61 -13.90 8.68
CA ARG A 418 -14.44 -14.76 9.56
C ARG A 418 -13.69 -15.93 10.17
N ALA A 419 -12.85 -16.58 9.36
CA ALA A 419 -12.08 -17.76 9.78
C ALA A 419 -10.79 -17.39 10.53
N SER A 420 -10.40 -16.12 10.53
CA SER A 420 -9.19 -15.67 11.22
C SER A 420 -9.37 -15.80 12.74
N ARG A 421 -8.36 -16.34 13.42
CA ARG A 421 -8.30 -16.43 14.89
C ARG A 421 -8.34 -15.05 15.57
N LEU A 422 -7.88 -14.01 14.86
CA LEU A 422 -7.88 -12.61 15.32
C LEU A 422 -8.48 -11.74 14.21
N GLY A 423 -9.57 -11.03 14.51
CA GLY A 423 -10.18 -10.08 13.59
C GLY A 423 -9.50 -8.70 13.65
N GLY A 424 -9.84 -7.81 12.70
CA GLY A 424 -9.22 -6.48 12.61
C GLY A 424 -9.27 -5.66 13.91
N TRP A 425 -10.37 -5.76 14.66
CA TRP A 425 -10.48 -5.12 15.98
C TRP A 425 -9.47 -5.65 17.00
N ALA A 426 -9.22 -6.96 17.03
CA ALA A 426 -8.27 -7.56 17.97
C ALA A 426 -6.85 -7.09 17.68
N ASP A 427 -6.46 -6.98 16.40
CA ASP A 427 -5.15 -6.48 15.98
C ASP A 427 -4.98 -4.97 16.29
N LEU A 428 -6.01 -4.14 16.09
CA LEU A 428 -5.98 -2.74 16.51
C LEU A 428 -5.83 -2.63 18.04
N ARG A 429 -6.60 -3.41 18.79
CA ARG A 429 -6.55 -3.42 20.25
C ARG A 429 -5.18 -3.84 20.77
N LEU A 430 -4.57 -4.84 20.15
CA LEU A 430 -3.22 -5.28 20.47
C LEU A 430 -2.18 -4.18 20.19
N THR A 431 -2.33 -3.49 19.05
CA THR A 431 -1.49 -2.32 18.71
C THR A 431 -1.62 -1.23 19.78
N GLY A 432 -2.85 -0.92 20.19
CA GLY A 432 -3.11 0.04 21.27
C GLY A 432 -2.45 -0.35 22.59
N LEU A 433 -2.60 -1.61 23.02
CA LEU A 433 -2.00 -2.10 24.27
C LEU A 433 -0.46 -2.04 24.25
N ARG A 434 0.16 -2.42 23.13
CA ARG A 434 1.62 -2.29 22.94
C ARG A 434 2.06 -0.84 23.08
N ILE A 435 1.38 0.07 22.38
CA ILE A 435 1.70 1.51 22.39
C ILE A 435 1.50 2.11 23.79
N SER A 436 0.39 1.81 24.46
CA SER A 436 0.13 2.25 25.84
C SER A 436 1.28 1.82 26.75
N LYS A 437 1.69 0.54 26.70
CA LYS A 437 2.81 0.04 27.53
C LYS A 437 4.12 0.77 27.22
N THR A 438 4.46 0.94 25.95
CA THR A 438 5.69 1.63 25.53
C THR A 438 5.73 3.08 26.04
N ILE A 439 4.62 3.80 25.89
CA ILE A 439 4.52 5.19 26.37
C ILE A 439 4.53 5.25 27.90
N ASP A 440 3.84 4.35 28.58
CA ASP A 440 3.81 4.30 30.05
C ASP A 440 5.21 4.01 30.62
N ASP A 441 5.97 3.10 30.00
CA ASP A 441 7.35 2.80 30.37
C ASP A 441 8.29 3.99 30.10
N TYR A 442 8.10 4.73 29.01
CA TYR A 442 8.79 5.99 28.76
C TYR A 442 8.51 7.02 29.85
N TRP A 443 7.24 7.21 30.24
CA TRP A 443 6.90 8.16 31.31
C TRP A 443 7.48 7.74 32.66
N LYS A 444 7.56 6.44 32.98
CA LYS A 444 8.26 5.95 34.18
C LYS A 444 9.74 6.33 34.13
N LEU A 445 10.41 6.14 32.99
CA LEU A 445 11.81 6.50 32.82
C LEU A 445 12.04 8.00 32.97
N SER A 446 11.19 8.83 32.34
CA SER A 446 11.30 10.30 32.34
C SER A 446 11.27 10.92 33.74
N LYS A 447 10.67 10.25 34.73
CA LYS A 447 10.68 10.68 36.14
C LYS A 447 12.08 10.63 36.76
N THR A 448 12.94 9.75 36.26
CA THR A 448 14.31 9.54 36.76
C THR A 448 15.37 10.09 35.80
N HIS A 449 15.01 10.29 34.54
CA HIS A 449 15.92 10.74 33.50
C HIS A 449 15.38 12.04 32.87
N PRO A 450 15.92 13.21 33.28
CA PRO A 450 15.41 14.50 32.83
C PRO A 450 15.66 14.71 31.34
N LYS A 451 14.75 15.46 30.69
CA LYS A 451 14.89 15.81 29.27
C LYS A 451 16.00 16.82 29.00
N PRO A 452 16.66 16.75 27.84
CA PRO A 452 17.63 17.76 27.43
C PRO A 452 16.91 19.08 27.16
N GLN A 453 17.61 20.20 27.35
CA GLN A 453 17.03 21.55 27.24
C GLN A 453 16.43 21.86 25.88
N PHE A 454 16.90 21.19 24.82
CA PHE A 454 16.45 21.38 23.45
C PHE A 454 15.39 20.37 23.00
N TRP A 455 14.88 19.50 23.90
CA TRP A 455 13.72 18.66 23.57
C TRP A 455 12.48 19.53 23.38
N PRO A 456 11.88 19.56 22.18
CA PRO A 456 10.72 20.39 21.89
C PRO A 456 9.50 20.00 22.73
N ALA A 457 8.70 20.99 23.13
CA ALA A 457 7.44 20.75 23.85
C ALA A 457 6.44 19.97 22.98
N GLU A 458 6.50 20.19 21.67
CA GLU A 458 5.72 19.48 20.65
C GLU A 458 5.97 17.96 20.69
N GLY A 459 7.20 17.54 21.03
CA GLY A 459 7.55 16.12 21.15
C GLY A 459 6.84 15.43 22.31
N GLU A 460 6.77 16.06 23.48
CA GLU A 460 5.99 15.53 24.61
C GLU A 460 4.49 15.56 24.33
N LEU A 461 4.01 16.63 23.68
CA LEU A 461 2.61 16.76 23.32
C LEU A 461 2.18 15.63 22.36
N LEU A 462 3.00 15.32 21.34
CA LEU A 462 2.75 14.21 20.43
C LEU A 462 2.63 12.87 21.19
N ILE A 463 3.57 12.57 22.09
CA ILE A 463 3.55 11.32 22.89
C ILE A 463 2.29 11.24 23.76
N LYS A 464 1.90 12.37 24.39
CA LYS A 464 0.69 12.45 25.21
C LYS A 464 -0.56 12.25 24.37
N ASN A 465 -0.65 12.93 23.22
CA ASN A 465 -1.78 12.83 22.29
C ASN A 465 -1.97 11.38 21.83
N ILE A 466 -0.90 10.68 21.44
CA ILE A 466 -0.98 9.25 21.04
C ILE A 466 -1.63 8.41 22.16
N ARG A 467 -1.19 8.56 23.42
CA ARG A 467 -1.74 7.81 24.56
C ARG A 467 -3.21 8.15 24.83
N GLU A 468 -3.59 9.41 24.69
CA GLU A 468 -4.96 9.89 24.87
C GLU A 468 -5.90 9.35 23.78
N TYR A 469 -5.42 9.27 22.52
CA TYR A 469 -6.18 8.64 21.43
C TYR A 469 -6.44 7.16 21.69
N VAL A 470 -5.41 6.41 22.10
CA VAL A 470 -5.59 4.99 22.49
C VAL A 470 -6.59 4.88 23.65
N GLY A 471 -6.47 5.73 24.66
CA GLY A 471 -7.39 5.74 25.81
C GLY A 471 -8.84 6.07 25.45
N THR A 472 -9.04 6.93 24.45
CA THR A 472 -10.38 7.42 24.07
C THR A 472 -11.11 6.47 23.14
N PHE A 473 -10.42 5.84 22.17
CA PHE A 473 -11.07 5.06 21.10
C PHE A 473 -10.80 3.55 21.16
N ILE A 474 -9.75 3.10 21.87
CA ILE A 474 -9.42 1.66 22.00
C ILE A 474 -9.77 1.13 23.39
N GLU A 475 -9.46 1.90 24.44
CA GLU A 475 -9.78 1.52 25.82
C GLU A 475 -11.22 1.89 26.21
N ARG A 476 -11.82 2.86 25.50
CA ARG A 476 -13.19 3.34 25.69
C ARG A 476 -13.93 3.37 24.35
N ASP A 477 -15.26 3.41 24.42
CA ASP A 477 -16.12 3.55 23.25
C ASP A 477 -17.01 4.81 23.37
N PRO A 478 -16.60 5.94 22.74
CA PRO A 478 -17.37 7.17 22.80
C PRO A 478 -18.70 7.07 22.04
N LEU A 479 -18.79 6.21 21.02
CA LEU A 479 -20.01 6.05 20.22
C LEU A 479 -21.06 5.23 20.97
N GLN A 480 -20.63 4.19 21.69
CA GLN A 480 -21.50 3.42 22.58
C GLN A 480 -22.13 4.29 23.67
N ALA A 481 -21.35 5.18 24.29
CA ALA A 481 -21.87 6.11 25.29
C ALA A 481 -23.03 6.97 24.73
N VAL A 482 -22.93 7.43 23.48
CA VAL A 482 -24.00 8.19 22.81
C VAL A 482 -25.21 7.31 22.51
N LYS A 483 -25.02 6.07 22.05
CA LYS A 483 -26.11 5.11 21.82
C LYS A 483 -26.87 4.79 23.10
N ASP A 484 -26.18 4.60 24.22
CA ASP A 484 -26.81 4.31 25.51
C ASP A 484 -27.65 5.48 26.01
N MET A 485 -27.14 6.72 25.89
CA MET A 485 -27.92 7.92 26.18
C MET A 485 -29.17 8.03 25.30
N ALA A 486 -29.06 7.71 24.01
CA ALA A 486 -30.19 7.71 23.08
C ALA A 486 -31.22 6.62 23.41
N ALA A 487 -30.76 5.42 23.74
CA ALA A 487 -31.61 4.28 24.12
C ALA A 487 -32.42 4.59 25.40
N GLN A 488 -31.77 5.16 26.41
CA GLN A 488 -32.41 5.56 27.67
C GLN A 488 -33.55 6.57 27.45
N ARG A 489 -33.37 7.55 26.55
CA ARG A 489 -34.42 8.53 26.23
C ARG A 489 -35.69 7.93 25.63
N VAL A 490 -35.56 6.79 24.94
CA VAL A 490 -36.69 6.08 24.30
C VAL A 490 -37.16 4.88 25.15
N GLY A 491 -36.69 4.78 26.40
CA GLY A 491 -37.06 3.69 27.32
C GLY A 491 -36.59 2.30 26.87
N ARG A 492 -35.54 2.22 26.04
CA ARG A 492 -34.93 0.96 25.59
C ARG A 492 -33.70 0.66 26.45
N ALA A 493 -33.46 -0.64 26.70
CA ALA A 493 -32.21 -1.08 27.32
C ALA A 493 -31.03 -0.74 26.40
N GLY A 494 -29.90 -0.34 27.00
CA GLY A 494 -28.64 -0.11 26.29
C GLY A 494 -28.12 -1.39 25.64
N HIS A 495 -27.32 -1.23 24.59
CA HIS A 495 -26.85 -2.32 23.74
C HIS A 495 -25.48 -2.83 24.20
N ALA A 496 -25.32 -4.15 24.38
CA ALA A 496 -24.05 -4.77 24.77
C ALA A 496 -23.15 -5.13 23.57
N SER A 497 -22.84 -4.16 22.71
CA SER A 497 -21.89 -4.37 21.60
C SER A 497 -20.79 -3.33 21.64
N ASP A 498 -19.84 -3.56 22.55
CA ASP A 498 -18.66 -2.72 22.71
C ASP A 498 -17.87 -2.61 21.40
N HIS A 499 -17.46 -1.40 21.04
CA HIS A 499 -16.64 -1.07 19.89
C HIS A 499 -17.22 -1.58 18.56
N LEU A 500 -18.54 -1.48 18.38
CA LEU A 500 -19.24 -1.99 17.21
C LEU A 500 -18.65 -1.41 15.90
N MET A 501 -18.36 -0.11 15.87
CA MET A 501 -17.73 0.56 14.73
C MET A 501 -16.45 -0.16 14.28
N PHE A 502 -15.56 -0.50 15.22
CA PHE A 502 -14.29 -1.15 14.92
C PHE A 502 -14.47 -2.65 14.66
N SER A 503 -15.36 -3.33 15.37
CA SER A 503 -15.63 -4.76 15.17
C SER A 503 -16.25 -5.09 13.80
N ARG A 504 -16.90 -4.10 13.16
CA ARG A 504 -17.53 -4.22 11.84
C ARG A 504 -16.82 -3.42 10.74
N ASN A 505 -15.75 -2.70 11.05
CA ASN A 505 -14.94 -1.98 10.06
C ASN A 505 -13.45 -2.33 10.20
N PRO A 506 -13.01 -3.46 9.60
CA PRO A 506 -11.61 -3.87 9.66
C PRO A 506 -10.67 -2.91 8.90
N VAL A 507 -11.17 -2.22 7.85
CA VAL A 507 -10.39 -1.21 7.10
C VAL A 507 -10.03 -0.05 8.02
N LEU A 508 -11.02 0.51 8.74
CA LEU A 508 -10.79 1.58 9.71
C LEU A 508 -9.79 1.14 10.80
N CYS A 509 -9.91 -0.11 11.27
CA CYS A 509 -8.99 -0.65 12.27
C CYS A 509 -7.53 -0.64 11.79
N GLY A 510 -7.28 -1.06 10.56
CA GLY A 510 -5.92 -1.07 10.01
C GLY A 510 -5.37 0.30 9.70
N LEU A 511 -6.19 1.23 9.20
CA LEU A 511 -5.75 2.62 9.02
C LEU A 511 -5.41 3.28 10.35
N MET A 512 -6.19 3.01 11.41
CA MET A 512 -5.90 3.54 12.74
C MET A 512 -4.61 2.94 13.31
N ALA A 513 -4.41 1.63 13.14
CA ALA A 513 -3.15 0.98 13.52
C ALA A 513 -1.95 1.56 12.76
N PHE A 514 -2.10 1.80 11.45
CA PHE A 514 -1.07 2.42 10.62
C PHE A 514 -0.70 3.82 11.11
N GLN A 515 -1.70 4.69 11.31
CA GLN A 515 -1.52 6.04 11.83
C GLN A 515 -0.80 6.04 13.19
N LEU A 516 -1.24 5.20 14.13
CA LEU A 516 -0.63 5.11 15.45
C LEU A 516 0.85 4.69 15.36
N ASN A 517 1.17 3.70 14.53
CA ASN A 517 2.55 3.24 14.35
C ASN A 517 3.43 4.28 13.64
N LEU A 518 2.89 5.01 12.66
CA LEU A 518 3.59 6.10 11.99
C LEU A 518 3.93 7.25 12.95
N ARG A 519 2.99 7.60 13.84
CA ARG A 519 3.20 8.60 14.89
C ARG A 519 4.21 8.12 15.93
N MET A 520 4.15 6.85 16.33
CA MET A 520 5.15 6.24 17.23
C MET A 520 6.55 6.21 16.63
N GLN A 521 6.68 5.89 15.34
CA GLN A 521 7.96 5.93 14.64
C GLN A 521 8.53 7.36 14.62
N THR A 522 7.69 8.35 14.28
CA THR A 522 8.12 9.76 14.24
C THR A 522 8.55 10.26 15.61
N ALA A 523 7.74 10.01 16.64
CA ALA A 523 8.07 10.40 18.02
C ALA A 523 9.34 9.70 18.52
N GLY A 524 9.47 8.41 18.23
CA GLY A 524 10.62 7.59 18.62
C GLY A 524 11.93 8.01 17.94
N GLN A 525 11.90 8.29 16.63
CA GLN A 525 13.06 8.80 15.89
C GLN A 525 13.49 10.18 16.39
N ALA A 526 12.53 11.07 16.65
CA ALA A 526 12.81 12.36 17.25
C ALA A 526 13.46 12.20 18.64
N LEU A 527 12.93 11.29 19.47
CA LEU A 527 13.44 11.01 20.82
C LEU A 527 14.92 10.60 20.79
N VAL A 528 15.26 9.53 20.06
CA VAL A 528 16.64 9.03 20.01
C VAL A 528 17.58 10.02 19.31
N THR A 529 17.08 10.81 18.35
CA THR A 529 17.85 11.90 17.73
C THR A 529 18.26 12.98 18.72
N GLN A 530 17.40 13.31 19.69
CA GLN A 530 17.67 14.39 20.63
C GLN A 530 18.47 13.92 21.86
N TRP A 531 18.31 12.67 22.30
CA TRP A 531 19.12 12.12 23.40
C TRP A 531 20.49 11.60 22.94
N TYR A 532 20.64 11.29 21.65
CA TYR A 532 21.82 10.69 21.03
C TYR A 532 22.24 9.34 21.61
N ASP A 533 21.46 8.76 22.51
CA ASP A 533 21.84 7.61 23.31
C ASP A 533 22.03 6.35 22.47
N VAL A 534 21.07 6.05 21.58
CA VAL A 534 21.16 4.89 20.70
C VAL A 534 22.30 5.05 19.69
N GLN A 535 22.39 6.21 19.03
CA GLN A 535 23.44 6.48 18.03
C GLN A 535 24.83 6.45 18.67
N GLN A 536 25.03 7.10 19.81
CA GLN A 536 26.34 7.07 20.49
C GLN A 536 26.68 5.65 20.94
N LEU A 537 25.73 4.88 21.48
CA LEU A 537 25.98 3.48 21.82
C LEU A 537 26.35 2.61 20.61
N ALA A 538 25.83 2.90 19.41
CA ALA A 538 26.28 2.22 18.19
C ALA A 538 27.78 2.43 17.93
N PHE A 539 28.30 3.64 18.17
CA PHE A 539 29.74 3.93 18.10
C PHE A 539 30.53 3.22 19.20
N LEU A 540 30.03 3.19 20.44
CA LEU A 540 30.67 2.46 21.53
C LEU A 540 30.73 0.95 21.23
N TYR A 541 29.62 0.40 20.76
CA TYR A 541 29.53 -1.00 20.38
C TYR A 541 30.55 -1.35 19.28
N ASN A 542 30.64 -0.53 18.22
CA ASN A 542 31.64 -0.72 17.17
C ASN A 542 33.08 -0.61 17.71
N LEU A 543 33.36 0.35 18.60
CA LEU A 543 34.68 0.51 19.22
C LEU A 543 35.05 -0.71 20.09
N VAL A 544 34.10 -1.26 20.82
CA VAL A 544 34.30 -2.45 21.66
C VAL A 544 34.55 -3.69 20.81
N GLN A 545 33.86 -3.86 19.69
CA GLN A 545 34.07 -5.00 18.77
C GLN A 545 35.48 -5.03 18.17
N GLN A 546 36.20 -3.91 18.19
CA GLN A 546 37.59 -3.82 17.74
C GLN A 546 38.61 -4.14 18.83
N ALA A 547 38.17 -4.22 20.08
CA ALA A 547 39.03 -4.56 21.19
C ALA A 547 39.38 -6.07 21.16
N PRO A 548 40.65 -6.44 21.36
CA PRO A 548 41.06 -7.83 21.36
C PRO A 548 40.32 -8.62 22.45
N GLY A 549 39.75 -9.77 22.08
CA GLY A 549 38.98 -10.64 22.99
C GLY A 549 37.51 -10.21 23.22
N GLN A 550 37.08 -9.10 22.63
CA GLN A 550 35.71 -8.60 22.74
C GLN A 550 34.92 -8.89 21.46
N THR A 551 34.19 -10.01 21.46
CA THR A 551 33.17 -10.30 20.44
C THR A 551 31.81 -10.32 21.13
N ILE A 552 30.97 -9.32 20.83
CA ILE A 552 29.66 -9.14 21.43
C ILE A 552 28.60 -9.24 20.34
N SER A 553 27.67 -10.19 20.45
CA SER A 553 26.51 -10.25 19.56
C SER A 553 25.41 -9.37 20.13
N TRP A 554 25.06 -8.26 19.46
CA TRP A 554 23.93 -7.40 19.83
C TRP A 554 22.94 -7.28 18.66
N PRO A 555 22.03 -8.26 18.51
CA PRO A 555 21.08 -8.31 17.40
C PRO A 555 20.25 -7.04 17.24
N ASP A 556 19.71 -6.47 18.33
CA ASP A 556 18.87 -5.27 18.25
C ASP A 556 19.62 -4.03 17.72
N MET A 557 20.90 -3.86 18.09
CA MET A 557 21.74 -2.76 17.59
C MET A 557 22.12 -2.99 16.11
N GLU A 558 22.41 -4.23 15.72
CA GLU A 558 22.65 -4.57 14.32
C GLU A 558 21.41 -4.35 13.45
N LEU A 559 20.21 -4.61 13.97
CA LEU A 559 18.96 -4.27 13.29
C LEU A 559 18.78 -2.76 13.16
N PHE A 560 19.06 -1.97 14.21
CA PHE A 560 19.02 -0.52 14.15
C PHE A 560 19.98 0.04 13.08
N ILE A 561 21.21 -0.48 13.02
CA ILE A 561 22.20 -0.11 11.99
C ILE A 561 21.72 -0.54 10.59
N LYS A 562 21.11 -1.71 10.45
CA LYS A 562 20.52 -2.19 9.18
C LYS A 562 19.38 -1.28 8.69
N ILE A 563 18.52 -0.82 9.60
CA ILE A 563 17.37 0.04 9.29
C ILE A 563 17.80 1.41 8.77
N HIS A 564 18.79 2.03 9.40
CA HIS A 564 19.25 3.39 9.06
C HIS A 564 20.43 3.42 8.08
N GLY A 565 21.10 2.29 7.89
CA GLY A 565 22.28 2.15 7.04
C GLY A 565 23.56 2.58 7.75
N GLU A 566 24.64 1.83 7.50
CA GLU A 566 25.96 2.11 8.08
C GLU A 566 26.47 3.50 7.68
N ASP A 567 26.28 3.88 6.42
CA ASP A 567 26.72 5.18 5.90
C ASP A 567 26.09 6.36 6.65
N HIS A 568 24.82 6.23 7.04
CA HIS A 568 24.13 7.27 7.76
C HIS A 568 24.55 7.32 9.24
N ILE A 569 24.62 6.17 9.91
CA ILE A 569 24.98 6.09 11.33
C ILE A 569 26.44 6.47 11.57
N PHE A 570 27.37 5.98 10.73
CA PHE A 570 28.80 6.09 10.96
C PHE A 570 29.52 7.10 10.06
N ILE A 571 28.82 7.82 9.17
CA ILE A 571 29.39 8.70 8.14
C ILE A 571 30.38 7.90 7.26
N GLY A 572 29.82 7.10 6.35
CA GLY A 572 30.55 6.07 5.61
C GLY A 572 30.54 4.71 6.30
N ASN A 573 31.48 3.84 5.94
CA ASN A 573 31.60 2.50 6.53
C ASN A 573 31.93 2.56 8.03
N ARG A 574 31.70 1.48 8.78
CA ARG A 574 32.09 1.37 10.21
C ARG A 574 33.51 1.90 10.47
N PRO A 575 33.71 2.78 11.48
CA PRO A 575 35.03 3.30 11.84
C PRO A 575 35.95 2.13 12.17
N LYS A 576 37.23 2.18 11.78
CA LYS A 576 38.21 1.09 11.93
C LYS A 576 39.14 1.23 13.13
N ASP A 577 39.19 2.42 13.72
CA ASP A 577 40.03 2.74 14.86
C ASP A 577 39.39 3.81 15.75
N ALA A 578 39.94 3.97 16.96
CA ALA A 578 39.41 4.91 17.96
C ALA A 578 39.47 6.38 17.52
N ALA A 579 40.45 6.79 16.71
CA ALA A 579 40.58 8.17 16.26
C ALA A 579 39.53 8.48 15.19
N GLN A 580 39.34 7.58 14.23
CA GLN A 580 38.27 7.67 13.24
C GLN A 580 36.89 7.63 13.89
N SER A 581 36.68 6.72 14.86
CA SER A 581 35.41 6.61 15.59
C SER A 581 35.06 7.91 16.30
N LEU A 582 36.01 8.49 17.05
CA LEU A 582 35.79 9.75 17.76
C LEU A 582 35.51 10.93 16.81
N ASN A 583 36.33 11.10 15.76
CA ASN A 583 36.15 12.22 14.84
C ASN A 583 34.77 12.19 14.18
N ARG A 584 34.27 11.00 13.81
CA ARG A 584 32.95 10.86 13.20
C ARG A 584 31.82 10.98 14.22
N LEU A 585 32.01 10.49 15.43
CA LEU A 585 31.06 10.66 16.54
C LEU A 585 30.85 12.16 16.87
N GLU A 586 31.93 12.94 16.92
CA GLU A 586 31.87 14.39 17.12
C GLU A 586 31.06 15.07 15.99
N ILE A 587 31.25 14.64 14.72
CA ILE A 587 30.46 15.17 13.59
C ILE A 587 28.98 14.77 13.71
N VAL A 588 28.66 13.51 14.00
CA VAL A 588 27.27 13.02 14.13
C VAL A 588 26.52 13.75 15.24
N THR A 589 27.21 14.07 16.34
CA THR A 589 26.64 14.78 17.49
C THR A 589 26.62 16.30 17.32
N GLY A 590 27.07 16.84 16.19
CA GLY A 590 27.07 18.28 15.90
C GLY A 590 28.17 19.06 16.63
N ILE A 591 29.17 18.39 17.19
CA ILE A 591 30.31 19.02 17.86
C ILE A 591 31.27 19.55 16.78
N SER A 592 31.16 20.85 16.49
CA SER A 592 31.88 21.54 15.41
C SER A 592 33.42 21.43 15.49
N SER A 593 34.04 21.18 14.33
CA SER A 593 35.50 21.30 14.09
C SER A 593 35.96 22.76 13.98
N VAL A 594 35.07 23.72 13.72
CA VAL A 594 35.38 25.16 13.60
C VAL A 594 35.75 25.75 14.97
N THR A 595 35.12 25.30 16.06
CA THR A 595 35.53 25.63 17.44
C THR A 595 36.83 24.93 17.87
N ARG A 596 37.20 23.80 17.25
CA ARG A 596 38.52 23.16 17.46
C ARG A 596 39.68 23.87 16.74
N LEU A 597 39.40 24.59 15.64
CA LEU A 597 40.40 25.16 14.73
C LEU A 597 40.45 26.70 14.68
N ALA A 598 39.51 27.41 15.32
CA ALA A 598 39.57 28.86 15.43
C ALA A 598 40.72 29.28 16.38
N SER A 599 41.68 30.06 15.86
CA SER A 599 42.83 30.55 16.62
C SER A 599 42.46 31.43 17.82
N ASP A 600 41.28 32.08 17.79
CA ASP A 600 40.88 33.13 18.72
C ASP A 600 39.72 32.76 19.67
N ALA A 601 39.45 31.48 19.90
CA ALA A 601 38.43 31.06 20.87
C ALA A 601 38.86 31.42 22.31
N ARG A 602 38.31 32.51 22.85
CA ARG A 602 38.66 33.11 24.16
C ARG A 602 38.24 32.28 25.39
N GLU A 603 37.52 31.19 25.22
CA GLU A 603 37.23 30.22 26.28
C GLU A 603 37.46 28.79 25.75
N ARG A 604 38.65 28.24 26.00
CA ARG A 604 38.93 26.82 25.76
C ARG A 604 38.24 25.99 26.85
N ASN A 605 36.93 25.82 26.75
CA ASN A 605 36.29 24.73 27.47
C ASN A 605 36.73 23.43 26.76
N PRO A 606 37.45 22.49 27.40
CA PRO A 606 38.02 21.34 26.70
C PRO A 606 36.95 20.37 26.18
N TRP A 607 35.70 20.52 26.64
CA TRP A 607 34.62 19.55 26.49
C TRP A 607 33.41 20.23 25.86
N HIS A 608 33.26 20.05 24.55
CA HIS A 608 32.10 20.55 23.83
C HIS A 608 30.95 19.53 23.96
N ARG A 609 29.76 20.02 24.30
CA ARG A 609 28.54 19.20 24.36
C ARG A 609 27.78 19.35 23.04
N PRO A 610 26.96 18.34 22.66
CA PRO A 610 26.00 18.49 21.58
C PRO A 610 25.13 19.73 21.82
N ASP A 611 24.91 20.54 20.78
CA ASP A 611 24.11 21.76 20.83
C ASP A 611 22.61 21.52 20.54
N GLY A 612 22.24 20.28 20.21
CA GLY A 612 20.89 19.87 19.83
C GLY A 612 20.43 20.35 18.45
N LYS A 613 21.25 21.13 17.73
CA LYS A 613 20.89 21.77 16.45
C LYS A 613 21.68 21.22 15.28
N SER A 614 22.97 21.02 15.47
CA SER A 614 23.90 20.61 14.40
C SER A 614 24.09 19.09 14.32
N GLY A 615 23.44 18.32 15.19
CA GLY A 615 23.47 16.86 15.16
C GLY A 615 22.75 16.28 13.94
N ARG A 616 23.24 15.13 13.45
CA ARG A 616 22.61 14.40 12.35
C ARG A 616 21.30 13.78 12.82
N LYS A 617 20.22 14.05 12.09
CA LYS A 617 18.87 13.57 12.42
C LYS A 617 18.61 12.22 11.77
N LEU A 618 17.92 11.33 12.49
CA LEU A 618 17.39 10.12 11.88
C LEU A 618 16.14 10.46 11.08
N GLU A 619 16.14 10.08 9.82
CA GLU A 619 14.98 10.20 8.94
C GLU A 619 14.27 8.85 8.79
N PRO A 620 12.95 8.85 8.52
CA PRO A 620 12.22 7.62 8.23
C PRO A 620 12.76 6.95 6.97
N THR A 621 13.17 5.69 7.08
CA THR A 621 13.73 4.92 5.96
C THR A 621 12.69 4.13 5.15
N THR A 622 11.43 4.12 5.61
CA THR A 622 10.29 3.58 4.88
C THR A 622 9.96 4.50 3.70
N LYS A 623 10.01 4.01 2.46
CA LYS A 623 9.73 4.81 1.27
C LYS A 623 8.24 4.85 0.97
N VAL A 624 7.59 3.69 0.92
CA VAL A 624 6.18 3.59 0.52
C VAL A 624 5.25 4.04 1.63
N ALA A 625 5.53 3.69 2.89
CA ALA A 625 4.74 4.20 4.01
C ALA A 625 4.77 5.75 4.10
N ASN A 626 5.84 6.38 3.62
CA ASN A 626 5.96 7.84 3.59
C ASN A 626 5.05 8.52 2.56
N ILE A 627 4.63 7.82 1.50
CA ILE A 627 3.65 8.34 0.53
C ILE A 627 2.31 8.63 1.25
N PHE A 628 1.94 7.79 2.21
CA PHE A 628 0.68 7.93 2.94
C PHE A 628 0.79 8.85 4.16
N ARG A 629 1.97 9.42 4.41
CA ARG A 629 2.27 10.17 5.64
C ARG A 629 1.44 11.43 5.78
N GLU A 630 1.34 12.23 4.71
CA GLU A 630 0.58 13.48 4.73
C GLU A 630 -0.90 13.24 5.04
N ARG A 631 -1.50 12.16 4.52
CA ARG A 631 -2.91 11.83 4.75
C ARG A 631 -3.18 11.35 6.18
N TYR A 632 -2.28 10.55 6.75
CA TYR A 632 -2.56 9.88 8.03
C TYR A 632 -1.84 10.46 9.25
N GLN A 633 -0.88 11.38 9.08
CA GLN A 633 -0.11 11.95 10.20
C GLN A 633 -0.61 13.31 10.70
N GLU A 634 -1.31 14.13 9.89
CA GLU A 634 -1.74 15.48 10.31
C GLU A 634 -2.83 15.42 11.41
N GLU A 635 -2.59 16.12 12.53
CA GLU A 635 -3.51 16.23 13.69
C GLU A 635 -4.53 17.38 13.55
N ASP A 636 -4.50 18.15 12.47
CA ASP A 636 -5.19 19.45 12.48
C ASP A 636 -6.70 19.29 12.31
N GLY A 637 -7.44 19.63 13.38
CA GLY A 637 -8.89 19.73 13.44
C GLY A 637 -9.49 20.85 12.57
N GLY A 638 -8.82 21.24 11.49
CA GLY A 638 -9.30 22.14 10.46
C GLY A 638 -9.64 21.34 9.21
N ALA A 639 -10.91 21.38 8.79
CA ALA A 639 -11.43 20.92 7.51
C ALA A 639 -10.47 20.04 6.71
N ALA A 640 -10.56 18.72 6.94
CA ALA A 640 -9.93 17.65 6.17
C ALA A 640 -9.33 18.18 4.88
N ARG A 641 -8.01 18.43 4.85
CA ARG A 641 -7.33 18.51 3.57
C ARG A 641 -7.74 17.23 2.86
N MET A 642 -8.53 17.37 1.80
CA MET A 642 -9.02 16.29 0.95
C MET A 642 -7.87 15.71 0.14
N SER A 643 -6.74 15.48 0.80
CA SER A 643 -5.54 14.96 0.20
C SER A 643 -5.86 13.55 -0.27
N PRO A 644 -5.69 13.28 -1.57
CA PRO A 644 -5.88 11.94 -2.09
C PRO A 644 -4.96 10.96 -1.34
N SER A 645 -5.46 9.77 -1.00
CA SER A 645 -4.69 8.64 -0.45
C SER A 645 -3.49 8.32 -1.33
N ILE A 646 -3.71 8.34 -2.64
CA ILE A 646 -2.62 8.33 -3.62
C ILE A 646 -2.38 9.76 -4.11
N CYS A 647 -1.35 10.41 -3.56
CA CYS A 647 -0.83 11.64 -4.13
C CYS A 647 -0.06 11.33 -5.41
N SER A 648 -0.60 11.74 -6.57
CA SER A 648 0.00 11.48 -7.88
C SER A 648 1.47 11.90 -7.94
N ALA A 649 1.81 13.08 -7.40
CA ALA A 649 3.18 13.59 -7.37
C ALA A 649 4.15 12.71 -6.55
N GLN A 650 3.71 12.19 -5.41
CA GLN A 650 4.55 11.34 -4.55
C GLN A 650 4.72 9.94 -5.15
N VAL A 651 3.67 9.39 -5.77
CA VAL A 651 3.76 8.11 -6.50
C VAL A 651 4.66 8.24 -7.73
N SER A 652 4.52 9.31 -8.52
CA SER A 652 5.43 9.57 -9.65
C SER A 652 6.88 9.66 -9.19
N LYS A 653 7.16 10.44 -8.13
CA LYS A 653 8.51 10.51 -7.55
C LYS A 653 9.05 9.14 -7.12
N TYR A 654 8.21 8.32 -6.48
CA TYR A 654 8.60 6.97 -6.08
C TYR A 654 8.91 6.07 -7.29
N LEU A 655 8.09 6.15 -8.35
CA LEU A 655 8.32 5.42 -9.59
C LEU A 655 9.58 5.90 -10.32
N ASP A 656 9.88 7.20 -10.29
CA ASP A 656 11.13 7.78 -10.81
C ASP A 656 12.35 7.21 -10.06
N GLU A 657 12.34 7.19 -8.73
CA GLU A 657 13.41 6.59 -7.92
C GLU A 657 13.59 5.09 -8.21
N LEU A 658 12.50 4.34 -8.33
CA LEU A 658 12.55 2.93 -8.71
C LEU A 658 13.19 2.74 -10.08
N SER A 659 12.90 3.66 -11.00
CA SER A 659 13.44 3.63 -12.35
C SER A 659 14.96 3.85 -12.37
N GLU A 660 15.45 4.83 -11.61
CA GLU A 660 16.89 5.14 -11.49
C GLU A 660 17.66 3.93 -10.94
N THR A 661 17.14 3.30 -9.88
CA THR A 661 17.78 2.11 -9.29
C THR A 661 17.77 0.89 -10.22
N ALA A 662 16.80 0.79 -11.15
CA ALA A 662 16.76 -0.24 -12.17
C ALA A 662 17.79 0.01 -13.29
N ALA A 663 18.12 1.27 -13.57
CA ALA A 663 19.14 1.66 -14.55
C ALA A 663 20.56 1.40 -14.04
N ASP A 664 20.85 1.71 -12.76
CA ASP A 664 22.19 1.54 -12.18
C ASP A 664 22.65 0.07 -12.08
N LYS A 665 21.70 -0.87 -11.97
CA LYS A 665 22.01 -2.31 -11.94
C LYS A 665 22.31 -2.90 -13.33
N ASN A 666 22.08 -2.16 -14.42
CA ASN A 666 22.25 -2.62 -15.79
C ASN A 666 23.08 -1.64 -16.63
N LYS A 667 24.41 -1.78 -16.60
CA LYS A 667 25.23 -1.30 -17.74
C LYS A 667 24.84 -2.14 -18.98
N PRO A 668 24.38 -1.52 -20.08
CA PRO A 668 23.79 -2.26 -21.18
C PRO A 668 24.86 -2.98 -22.00
N ASN A 669 24.85 -4.33 -21.98
CA ASN A 669 25.38 -5.09 -23.10
C ASN A 669 24.34 -5.02 -24.22
N LYS A 670 24.65 -4.23 -25.26
CA LYS A 670 23.86 -4.18 -26.50
C LYS A 670 23.75 -5.58 -27.11
N SER A 671 22.56 -5.87 -27.62
CA SER A 671 22.16 -7.04 -28.43
C SER A 671 21.79 -8.32 -27.66
N LYS A 672 20.47 -8.56 -27.56
CA LYS A 672 19.81 -9.81 -28.01
C LYS A 672 18.29 -9.67 -27.86
N LYS A 673 17.56 -10.15 -28.86
CA LYS A 673 16.09 -10.23 -28.96
C LYS A 673 15.43 -10.52 -27.59
N GLN A 674 14.47 -9.68 -27.20
CA GLN A 674 13.60 -9.89 -26.05
C GLN A 674 12.77 -11.16 -26.28
N ASP A 675 12.82 -12.05 -25.31
CA ASP A 675 12.13 -13.34 -25.31
C ASP A 675 11.00 -13.25 -24.28
N LYS A 676 9.74 -13.43 -24.68
CA LYS A 676 8.54 -13.25 -23.82
C LYS A 676 8.62 -14.05 -22.52
N SER A 677 9.28 -15.20 -22.56
CA SER A 677 9.51 -16.06 -21.39
C SER A 677 10.38 -15.38 -20.32
N LYS A 678 11.38 -14.57 -20.72
CA LYS A 678 12.29 -13.87 -19.80
C LYS A 678 11.67 -12.65 -19.12
N GLU A 679 10.73 -11.99 -19.79
CA GLU A 679 10.07 -10.80 -19.26
C GLU A 679 8.92 -11.17 -18.30
N LEU A 680 8.13 -12.20 -18.64
CA LEU A 680 7.24 -12.83 -17.67
C LEU A 680 8.03 -13.34 -16.47
N ALA A 681 9.15 -14.03 -16.67
CA ALA A 681 10.02 -14.45 -15.56
C ALA A 681 10.53 -13.26 -14.72
N LEU A 682 10.83 -12.12 -15.33
CA LEU A 682 11.26 -10.91 -14.61
C LEU A 682 10.11 -10.24 -13.84
N ALA A 683 8.91 -10.16 -14.43
CA ALA A 683 7.71 -9.67 -13.75
C ALA A 683 7.34 -10.56 -12.55
N LEU A 684 7.58 -11.87 -12.66
CA LEU A 684 7.33 -12.85 -11.62
C LEU A 684 8.43 -12.90 -10.53
N ALA A 685 9.66 -12.52 -10.85
CA ALA A 685 10.80 -12.59 -9.93
C ALA A 685 11.16 -11.24 -9.29
N ALA A 686 10.89 -10.13 -9.98
CA ALA A 686 11.29 -8.78 -9.55
C ALA A 686 10.30 -7.71 -10.08
N PRO A 687 9.09 -7.64 -9.52
CA PRO A 687 8.03 -6.73 -9.96
C PRO A 687 8.47 -5.25 -9.95
N ASP A 688 9.29 -4.85 -8.98
CA ASP A 688 9.83 -3.47 -8.89
C ASP A 688 10.67 -3.10 -10.11
N GLN A 689 11.52 -4.03 -10.58
CA GLN A 689 12.39 -3.81 -11.74
C GLN A 689 11.59 -3.77 -13.03
N PHE A 690 10.54 -4.60 -13.11
CA PHE A 690 9.62 -4.62 -14.24
C PHE A 690 8.86 -3.28 -14.34
N LEU A 691 8.28 -2.82 -13.24
CA LEU A 691 7.53 -1.56 -13.21
C LEU A 691 8.43 -0.34 -13.40
N GLY A 692 9.65 -0.32 -12.83
CA GLY A 692 10.62 0.74 -13.07
C GLY A 692 10.99 0.87 -14.56
N ARG A 693 11.18 -0.24 -15.28
CA ARG A 693 11.44 -0.21 -16.74
C ARG A 693 10.24 0.30 -17.53
N ARG A 694 9.04 -0.15 -17.17
CA ARG A 694 7.79 0.28 -17.82
C ARG A 694 7.54 1.77 -17.62
N TRP A 695 7.82 2.28 -16.42
CA TRP A 695 7.74 3.70 -16.13
C TRP A 695 8.67 4.51 -17.04
N GLN A 696 9.92 4.06 -17.23
CA GLN A 696 10.88 4.73 -18.13
C GLN A 696 10.43 4.76 -19.58
N SER A 697 9.86 3.67 -20.09
CA SER A 697 9.50 3.58 -21.50
C SER A 697 8.21 4.34 -21.82
N ALA A 698 7.23 4.28 -20.93
CA ALA A 698 5.85 4.64 -21.26
C ALA A 698 5.20 5.65 -20.33
N HIS A 699 5.79 5.91 -19.16
CA HIS A 699 5.19 6.70 -18.09
C HIS A 699 3.73 6.29 -17.78
N ASN A 700 3.43 4.99 -17.93
CA ASN A 700 2.12 4.40 -17.68
C ASN A 700 2.22 3.16 -16.78
N VAL A 701 1.26 2.99 -15.88
CA VAL A 701 1.16 1.83 -14.98
C VAL A 701 -0.31 1.45 -14.81
N GLY A 702 -0.62 0.15 -14.78
CA GLY A 702 -1.98 -0.29 -14.46
C GLY A 702 -2.31 -0.07 -12.98
N ALA A 703 -3.55 0.30 -12.65
CA ALA A 703 -3.97 0.55 -11.27
C ALA A 703 -3.70 -0.66 -10.34
N LEU A 704 -4.03 -1.88 -10.80
CA LEU A 704 -3.76 -3.11 -10.05
C LEU A 704 -2.26 -3.40 -9.89
N GLN A 705 -1.44 -3.05 -10.88
CA GLN A 705 0.01 -3.23 -10.81
C GLN A 705 0.63 -2.31 -9.76
N LEU A 706 0.18 -1.05 -9.72
CA LEU A 706 0.58 -0.09 -8.70
C LEU A 706 0.17 -0.56 -7.31
N LEU A 707 -1.09 -0.98 -7.13
CA LEU A 707 -1.58 -1.49 -5.85
C LEU A 707 -0.82 -2.75 -5.40
N ALA A 708 -0.49 -3.67 -6.30
CA ALA A 708 0.30 -4.85 -5.99
C ALA A 708 1.73 -4.49 -5.57
N LEU A 709 2.38 -3.54 -6.25
CA LEU A 709 3.70 -3.02 -5.88
C LEU A 709 3.71 -2.42 -4.47
N ILE A 710 2.75 -1.51 -4.21
CA ILE A 710 2.59 -0.86 -2.90
C ILE A 710 2.36 -1.93 -1.82
N LYS A 711 1.51 -2.93 -2.09
CA LYS A 711 1.23 -4.02 -1.15
C LYS A 711 2.49 -4.80 -0.77
N GLY A 712 3.29 -5.17 -1.77
CA GLY A 712 4.56 -5.88 -1.55
C GLY A 712 5.54 -5.05 -0.71
N LYS A 713 5.67 -3.76 -1.03
CA LYS A 713 6.60 -2.85 -0.34
C LYS A 713 6.19 -2.51 1.08
N LEU A 714 4.89 -2.33 1.34
CA LEU A 714 4.40 -2.13 2.71
C LEU A 714 4.68 -3.35 3.59
N ARG A 715 4.53 -4.58 3.05
CA ARG A 715 4.91 -5.82 3.74
C ARG A 715 6.42 -5.88 4.03
N GLU A 716 7.26 -5.38 3.14
CA GLU A 716 8.72 -5.28 3.37
C GLU A 716 9.07 -4.25 4.46
N GLU A 717 8.34 -3.12 4.48
CA GLU A 717 8.57 -2.01 5.40
C GLU A 717 7.95 -2.20 6.79
N GLU A 718 7.06 -3.19 6.97
CA GLU A 718 6.35 -3.46 8.23
C GLU A 718 7.28 -3.50 9.46
N PRO A 719 8.38 -4.28 9.49
CA PRO A 719 9.25 -4.33 10.66
C PRO A 719 9.99 -3.03 10.94
N VAL A 720 10.23 -2.22 9.89
CA VAL A 720 10.88 -0.90 10.00
C VAL A 720 9.92 0.12 10.61
N LEU A 721 8.64 0.06 10.22
CA LEU A 721 7.58 0.90 10.79
C LEU A 721 7.33 0.56 12.26
N LEU A 722 7.41 -0.72 12.62
CA LEU A 722 7.14 -1.24 13.96
C LEU A 722 8.35 -1.18 14.92
N PHE A 723 9.52 -0.73 14.46
CA PHE A 723 10.73 -0.73 15.27
C PHE A 723 10.59 0.14 16.54
N ASN A 724 10.86 -0.45 17.71
CA ASN A 724 10.58 0.17 19.01
C ASN A 724 11.74 1.07 19.49
N TYR A 725 11.80 2.29 18.97
CA TYR A 725 12.81 3.29 19.36
C TYR A 725 12.77 3.67 20.85
N PHE A 726 11.59 3.67 21.47
CA PHE A 726 11.44 3.96 22.91
C PHE A 726 12.07 2.89 23.79
N ALA A 727 11.93 1.61 23.42
CA ALA A 727 12.59 0.52 24.11
C ALA A 727 14.12 0.56 23.93
N MET A 728 14.59 0.93 22.73
CA MET A 728 16.02 1.18 22.49
C MET A 728 16.56 2.32 23.35
N HIS A 729 15.82 3.43 23.44
CA HIS A 729 16.15 4.58 24.29
C HIS A 729 16.29 4.16 25.77
N ARG A 730 15.27 3.48 26.31
CA ARG A 730 15.28 2.99 27.70
C ARG A 730 16.52 2.13 28.00
N ARG A 731 16.76 1.11 27.18
CA ARG A 731 17.87 0.16 27.39
C ARG A 731 19.22 0.83 27.20
N SER A 732 19.31 1.81 26.29
CA SER A 732 20.51 2.62 26.11
C SER A 732 20.87 3.37 27.39
N ILE A 733 19.89 4.01 28.03
CA ILE A 733 20.08 4.70 29.31
C ILE A 733 20.48 3.71 30.42
N GLU A 734 19.85 2.54 30.49
CA GLU A 734 20.20 1.50 31.48
C GLU A 734 21.66 1.05 31.35
N ILE A 735 22.13 0.77 30.12
CA ILE A 735 23.52 0.41 29.84
C ILE A 735 24.46 1.55 30.26
N LEU A 736 24.15 2.79 29.89
CA LEU A 736 24.98 3.95 30.22
C LEU A 736 25.07 4.19 31.74
N ARG A 737 23.98 3.94 32.48
CA ARG A 737 23.97 3.97 33.95
C ARG A 737 24.88 2.90 34.56
N GLN A 738 24.89 1.69 34.00
CA GLN A 738 25.80 0.62 34.47
C GLN A 738 27.26 0.93 34.17
N ILE A 739 27.55 1.46 32.98
CA ILE A 739 28.91 1.93 32.61
C ILE A 739 29.35 3.03 33.57
N LYS A 740 28.50 4.02 33.84
CA LYS A 740 28.77 5.09 34.82
C LYS A 740 29.12 4.48 36.18
N ALA A 741 28.29 3.57 36.70
CA ALA A 741 28.49 2.98 38.02
C ALA A 741 29.82 2.23 38.11
N LYS A 742 30.18 1.44 37.09
CA LYS A 742 31.41 0.65 37.06
C LYS A 742 32.67 1.51 36.87
N GLU A 743 32.61 2.49 35.98
CA GLU A 743 33.77 3.28 35.55
C GLU A 743 33.86 4.67 36.19
N HIS A 744 32.99 4.99 37.17
CA HIS A 744 32.92 6.31 37.81
C HIS A 744 34.29 6.80 38.29
N HIS A 745 35.03 5.96 39.00
CA HIS A 745 36.37 6.29 39.50
C HIS A 745 37.36 6.67 38.37
N LYS A 746 37.27 6.01 37.20
CA LYS A 746 38.10 6.35 36.04
C LYS A 746 37.65 7.64 35.39
N PHE A 747 36.33 7.89 35.28
CA PHE A 747 35.83 9.17 34.78
C PHE A 747 36.30 10.34 35.66
N VAL A 748 36.23 10.19 36.99
CA VAL A 748 36.76 11.20 37.93
C VAL A 748 38.27 11.38 37.77
N GLN A 749 39.01 10.29 37.60
CA GLN A 749 40.47 10.34 37.38
C GLN A 749 40.85 11.09 36.09
N TYR A 750 40.15 10.84 34.98
CA TYR A 750 40.46 11.46 33.69
C TYR A 750 39.88 12.87 33.52
N PHE A 751 38.73 13.15 34.14
CA PHE A 751 37.91 14.32 33.81
C PHE A 751 37.40 15.12 35.02
N THR A 752 37.84 14.79 36.25
CA THR A 752 37.38 15.35 37.54
C THR A 752 35.94 14.98 37.92
N GLU A 753 35.51 15.30 39.14
CA GLU A 753 34.13 15.03 39.61
C GLU A 753 33.04 15.77 38.80
N GLY A 754 33.41 16.87 38.13
CA GLY A 754 32.50 17.66 37.30
C GLY A 754 32.25 17.12 35.89
N TYR A 755 32.72 15.91 35.55
CA TYR A 755 32.62 15.36 34.18
C TYR A 755 31.18 15.21 33.68
N MET A 756 30.22 15.09 34.59
CA MET A 756 28.79 14.99 34.28
C MET A 756 27.96 15.71 35.36
N PRO A 757 27.55 16.96 35.13
CA PRO A 757 26.87 17.77 36.14
C PRO A 757 25.44 17.31 36.43
N ASP A 758 24.77 16.70 35.46
CA ASP A 758 23.44 16.13 35.58
C ASP A 758 23.31 14.89 34.69
N GLU A 759 22.20 14.16 34.83
CA GLU A 759 21.96 12.94 34.06
C GLU A 759 21.31 13.20 32.69
N THR A 760 20.99 14.45 32.31
CA THR A 760 20.27 14.76 31.05
C THR A 760 20.99 14.22 29.83
N MET A 761 22.34 14.25 29.85
CA MET A 761 23.20 13.83 28.75
C MET A 761 24.14 12.70 29.16
N ILE A 762 23.58 11.66 29.79
CA ILE A 762 24.34 10.45 30.12
C ILE A 762 24.98 9.78 28.89
N SER A 763 24.44 10.04 27.68
CA SER A 763 25.04 9.60 26.42
C SER A 763 26.46 10.14 26.20
N ASN A 764 26.78 11.34 26.71
CA ASN A 764 28.13 11.94 26.60
C ASN A 764 29.25 11.10 27.24
N LEU A 765 28.91 10.13 28.10
CA LEU A 765 29.89 9.14 28.58
C LEU A 765 30.60 8.45 27.41
N VAL A 766 29.91 8.21 26.30
CA VAL A 766 30.47 7.57 25.12
C VAL A 766 31.55 8.45 24.47
N LEU A 767 31.31 9.75 24.33
CA LEU A 767 32.31 10.70 23.84
C LEU A 767 33.57 10.69 24.73
N LEU A 768 33.38 10.70 26.05
CA LEU A 768 34.48 10.63 27.02
C LEU A 768 35.27 9.32 26.89
N ILE A 769 34.60 8.18 26.75
CA ILE A 769 35.25 6.87 26.51
C ILE A 769 36.09 6.90 25.22
N HIS A 770 35.56 7.50 24.16
CA HIS A 770 36.28 7.64 22.89
C HIS A 770 37.52 8.55 23.00
N HIS A 771 37.44 9.63 23.78
CA HIS A 771 38.61 10.47 24.09
C HIS A 771 39.70 9.66 24.83
N VAL A 772 39.34 8.89 25.85
CA VAL A 772 40.29 8.02 26.57
C VAL A 772 40.87 6.95 25.64
N ALA A 773 40.05 6.35 24.77
CA ALA A 773 40.49 5.34 23.81
C ALA A 773 41.53 5.90 22.83
N ARG A 774 41.25 7.04 22.20
CA ARG A 774 42.20 7.73 21.30
C ARG A 774 43.50 8.09 22.01
N GLY A 775 43.41 8.67 23.22
CA GLY A 775 44.58 9.05 24.02
C GLY A 775 45.43 7.85 24.42
N SER A 776 44.80 6.74 24.80
CA SER A 776 45.50 5.50 25.16
C SER A 776 46.28 4.90 23.98
N VAL A 777 45.71 4.92 22.77
CA VAL A 777 46.38 4.46 21.55
C VAL A 777 47.59 5.35 21.23
N ALA A 778 47.41 6.68 21.26
CA ALA A 778 48.48 7.63 20.98
C ALA A 778 49.64 7.50 21.98
N ASN A 779 49.34 7.44 23.28
CA ASN A 779 50.36 7.27 24.32
C ASN A 779 51.08 5.92 24.19
N GLY A 780 50.35 4.84 23.90
CA GLY A 780 50.96 3.52 23.71
C GLY A 780 51.87 3.45 22.49
N GLN A 781 51.52 4.15 21.40
CA GLN A 781 52.40 4.31 20.23
C GLN A 781 53.68 5.10 20.58
N GLN A 782 53.55 6.19 21.32
CA GLN A 782 54.70 6.97 21.81
C GLN A 782 55.63 6.16 22.73
N LEU A 783 55.07 5.26 23.53
CA LEU A 783 55.82 4.34 24.40
C LEU A 783 56.39 3.11 23.65
N GLY A 784 56.19 3.02 22.32
CA GLY A 784 56.73 1.92 21.50
C GLY A 784 56.02 0.57 21.67
N LEU A 785 54.84 0.55 22.30
CA LEU A 785 54.08 -0.69 22.60
C LEU A 785 53.35 -1.27 21.37
N SER A 786 53.43 -0.62 20.20
CA SER A 786 52.65 -0.96 19.01
C SER A 786 53.26 -2.08 18.15
N LYS A 787 54.42 -2.63 18.50
CA LYS A 787 55.16 -3.58 17.65
C LYS A 787 54.66 -5.03 17.69
N SER A 788 53.78 -5.39 18.65
CA SER A 788 53.34 -6.79 18.82
C SER A 788 51.88 -7.00 19.25
N ALA A 789 51.13 -5.94 19.61
CA ALA A 789 49.73 -6.07 20.03
C ALA A 789 48.88 -4.84 19.69
N GLN A 790 47.59 -5.05 19.43
CA GLN A 790 46.62 -3.98 19.21
C GLN A 790 46.36 -3.23 20.54
N ILE A 791 46.89 -2.01 20.64
CA ILE A 791 46.79 -1.17 21.84
C ILE A 791 45.32 -0.78 22.05
N THR A 792 44.74 -1.18 23.18
CA THR A 792 43.33 -0.90 23.50
C THR A 792 43.21 -0.37 24.93
N SER A 793 42.33 0.61 25.13
CA SER A 793 42.07 1.16 26.46
C SER A 793 41.40 0.13 27.38
N ARG A 794 41.91 -0.01 28.62
CA ARG A 794 41.26 -0.83 29.66
C ARG A 794 39.83 -0.39 29.96
N MET A 795 39.52 0.88 29.75
CA MET A 795 38.16 1.41 29.90
C MET A 795 37.22 0.84 28.82
N VAL A 796 37.69 0.74 27.57
CA VAL A 796 36.93 0.14 26.46
C VAL A 796 36.67 -1.34 26.72
N VAL A 797 37.69 -2.08 27.20
CA VAL A 797 37.53 -3.50 27.57
C VAL A 797 36.48 -3.66 28.68
N SER A 798 36.57 -2.85 29.73
CA SER A 798 35.62 -2.90 30.86
C SER A 798 34.18 -2.53 30.45
N CYS A 799 34.02 -1.57 29.53
CA CYS A 799 32.73 -1.25 28.92
C CYS A 799 32.20 -2.43 28.10
N GLY A 800 33.09 -3.13 27.39
CA GLY A 800 32.74 -4.36 26.67
C GLY A 800 32.22 -5.46 27.59
N ASP A 801 32.78 -5.61 28.79
CA ASP A 801 32.26 -6.57 29.77
C ASP A 801 30.85 -6.21 30.26
N VAL A 802 30.57 -4.91 30.50
CA VAL A 802 29.23 -4.43 30.87
C VAL A 802 28.23 -4.68 29.75
N LEU A 803 28.60 -4.30 28.52
CA LEU A 803 27.78 -4.55 27.33
C LEU A 803 27.50 -6.04 27.17
N ARG A 804 28.51 -6.89 27.30
CA ARG A 804 28.36 -8.34 27.15
C ARG A 804 27.39 -8.93 28.18
N GLU A 805 27.49 -8.52 29.45
CA GLU A 805 26.60 -9.01 30.51
C GLU A 805 25.15 -8.56 30.28
N TYR A 806 24.95 -7.30 29.91
CA TYR A 806 23.61 -6.75 29.68
C TYR A 806 22.96 -7.34 28.41
N VAL A 807 23.69 -7.34 27.30
CA VAL A 807 23.21 -7.81 25.99
C VAL A 807 22.94 -9.31 26.00
N ALA A 808 23.63 -10.10 26.83
CA ALA A 808 23.32 -11.52 27.00
C ALA A 808 21.88 -11.77 27.52
N LYS A 809 21.28 -10.80 28.23
CA LYS A 809 19.91 -10.90 28.77
C LYS A 809 18.89 -10.13 27.94
N HIS A 810 19.29 -8.98 27.39
CA HIS A 810 18.38 -7.98 26.81
C HIS A 810 18.70 -7.62 25.35
N GLY A 811 19.65 -8.32 24.70
CA GLY A 811 20.18 -7.95 23.39
C GLY A 811 19.29 -8.23 22.18
N ASP A 812 18.24 -9.02 22.35
CA ASP A 812 17.33 -9.47 21.29
C ASP A 812 15.84 -9.15 21.58
N GLU A 813 15.52 -8.34 22.59
CA GLU A 813 14.12 -8.12 22.98
C GLU A 813 13.32 -7.37 21.91
N THR A 814 13.91 -6.39 21.20
CA THR A 814 13.19 -5.69 20.11
C THR A 814 12.97 -6.61 18.95
N ILE A 815 13.95 -7.43 18.57
CA ILE A 815 13.75 -8.45 17.54
C ILE A 815 12.69 -9.47 17.96
N ARG A 816 12.66 -9.88 19.24
CA ARG A 816 11.64 -10.80 19.76
C ARG A 816 10.25 -10.17 19.71
N GLU A 817 10.13 -8.90 20.07
CA GLU A 817 8.90 -8.10 19.93
C GLU A 817 8.46 -8.06 18.47
N LEU A 818 9.36 -7.70 17.55
CA LEU A 818 9.06 -7.63 16.12
C LEU A 818 8.66 -9.00 15.55
N ARG A 819 9.31 -10.10 15.95
CA ARG A 819 8.90 -11.45 15.52
C ARG A 819 7.53 -11.86 16.03
N ALA A 820 7.07 -11.31 17.15
CA ALA A 820 5.76 -11.58 17.70
C ALA A 820 4.64 -10.80 16.96
N PHE A 821 4.91 -9.57 16.51
CA PHE A 821 3.89 -8.72 15.89
C PHE A 821 3.94 -8.64 14.37
N CYS A 822 5.14 -8.71 13.77
CA CYS A 822 5.29 -8.59 12.33
C CYS A 822 4.91 -9.89 11.63
N ARG A 823 4.38 -9.78 10.41
CA ARG A 823 4.17 -10.91 9.51
C ARG A 823 5.43 -11.21 8.70
N ASN A 824 6.23 -10.18 8.38
CA ASN A 824 7.50 -10.35 7.70
C ASN A 824 8.66 -10.61 8.68
N THR A 825 8.99 -11.89 8.90
CA THR A 825 10.11 -12.29 9.76
C THR A 825 11.44 -12.42 9.01
N ASP A 826 11.42 -12.53 7.67
CA ASP A 826 12.63 -12.67 6.87
C ASP A 826 13.54 -11.44 6.99
N PHE A 827 12.96 -10.24 7.08
CA PHE A 827 13.72 -9.01 7.31
C PHE A 827 14.52 -9.04 8.64
N LEU A 828 14.05 -9.79 9.63
CA LEU A 828 14.66 -9.90 10.96
C LEU A 828 15.79 -10.93 11.01
N SER A 829 16.05 -11.65 9.92
CA SER A 829 17.21 -12.53 9.81
C SER A 829 18.49 -11.70 9.65
N LEU A 830 19.38 -11.78 10.64
CA LEU A 830 20.69 -11.12 10.68
C LEU A 830 21.79 -12.17 10.42
N GLY A 831 21.75 -12.82 9.25
CA GLY A 831 22.73 -13.83 8.81
C GLY A 831 22.12 -15.16 8.34
N LYS A 832 22.97 -16.11 7.92
CA LYS A 832 22.57 -17.49 7.55
C LYS A 832 22.28 -18.29 8.83
N THR A 833 21.06 -18.22 9.34
CA THR A 833 20.55 -19.17 10.34
C THR A 833 19.55 -20.10 9.68
N ASP A 834 19.71 -21.41 9.93
CA ASP A 834 18.76 -22.43 9.48
C ASP A 834 17.33 -22.03 9.86
N LYS A 835 16.45 -21.98 8.85
CA LYS A 835 15.00 -21.86 9.02
C LYS A 835 14.52 -23.11 9.78
N LYS A 836 14.65 -23.12 11.10
CA LYS A 836 13.77 -23.97 11.92
C LYS A 836 12.41 -23.31 11.84
N GLU A 837 11.42 -24.00 11.29
CA GLU A 837 10.00 -23.63 11.40
C GLU A 837 9.73 -23.35 12.87
N VAL A 838 9.66 -22.07 13.23
CA VAL A 838 9.24 -21.66 14.57
C VAL A 838 7.73 -21.66 14.54
N ASP A 839 7.12 -22.43 15.44
CA ASP A 839 5.68 -22.41 15.63
C ASP A 839 5.24 -20.98 16.01
N HIS A 840 4.71 -20.27 15.01
CA HIS A 840 4.27 -18.88 15.10
C HIS A 840 3.16 -18.71 16.14
N ASP A 841 2.33 -19.72 16.38
CA ASP A 841 1.25 -19.65 17.36
C ASP A 841 1.81 -19.71 18.78
N THR A 842 2.82 -20.55 19.02
CA THR A 842 3.52 -20.62 20.31
C THR A 842 4.33 -19.33 20.56
N MET A 843 5.02 -18.81 19.55
CA MET A 843 5.79 -17.57 19.67
C MET A 843 4.92 -16.33 19.90
N TYR A 844 3.77 -16.25 19.24
CA TYR A 844 2.78 -15.19 19.45
C TYR A 844 2.22 -15.20 20.88
N VAL A 845 1.87 -16.38 21.41
CA VAL A 845 1.37 -16.53 22.79
C VAL A 845 2.42 -16.14 23.82
N PHE A 846 3.67 -16.60 23.68
CA PHE A 846 4.76 -16.22 24.59
C PHE A 846 5.14 -14.73 24.49
N GLY A 847 5.12 -14.15 23.28
CA GLY A 847 5.33 -12.71 23.07
C GLY A 847 4.25 -11.88 23.76
N MET A 848 2.98 -12.30 23.65
CA MET A 848 1.85 -11.69 24.33
C MET A 848 1.98 -11.76 25.87
N GLU A 849 2.42 -12.89 26.44
CA GLU A 849 2.59 -13.05 27.91
C GLU A 849 3.72 -12.20 28.49
N GLN A 850 4.78 -11.90 27.72
CA GLN A 850 5.84 -10.99 28.15
C GLN A 850 5.43 -9.51 28.04
N LEU A 851 4.51 -9.21 27.13
CA LEU A 851 4.13 -7.83 26.82
C LEU A 851 2.87 -7.37 27.53
N LEU A 852 1.92 -8.27 27.78
CA LEU A 852 0.63 -7.96 28.36
C LEU A 852 0.56 -8.48 29.79
N SER A 853 -0.03 -7.69 30.69
CA SER A 853 -0.37 -8.19 32.02
C SER A 853 -1.36 -9.36 31.94
N PRO A 854 -1.43 -10.25 32.96
CA PRO A 854 -2.38 -11.36 32.96
C PRO A 854 -3.83 -10.91 32.70
N GLY A 855 -4.23 -9.77 33.28
CA GLY A 855 -5.53 -9.16 33.02
C GLY A 855 -5.73 -8.70 31.57
N GLN A 856 -4.71 -8.09 30.94
CA GLN A 856 -4.78 -7.69 29.52
C GLN A 856 -4.85 -8.90 28.59
N LEU A 857 -4.15 -9.99 28.93
CA LEU A 857 -4.16 -11.23 28.18
C LEU A 857 -5.54 -11.91 28.24
N GLU A 858 -6.14 -11.96 29.43
CA GLU A 858 -7.46 -12.53 29.67
C GLU A 858 -8.56 -11.68 29.03
N SER A 859 -8.41 -10.36 29.08
CA SER A 859 -9.26 -9.38 28.42
C SER A 859 -9.22 -9.48 26.89
N LEU A 860 -8.07 -9.80 26.28
CA LEU A 860 -7.97 -10.11 24.84
C LEU A 860 -8.57 -11.47 24.49
N ARG A 861 -8.41 -12.48 25.35
CA ARG A 861 -8.99 -13.83 25.14
C ARG A 861 -10.52 -13.81 25.24
N THR A 862 -11.07 -13.00 26.14
CA THR A 862 -12.52 -12.94 26.41
C THR A 862 -13.22 -11.86 25.60
N GLY A 863 -12.49 -10.88 25.05
CA GLY A 863 -13.06 -9.71 24.39
C GLY A 863 -13.64 -8.66 25.35
N ILE A 864 -13.58 -8.90 26.67
CA ILE A 864 -14.15 -8.03 27.71
C ILE A 864 -13.11 -6.98 28.09
N PRO A 865 -13.39 -5.65 28.03
CA PRO A 865 -12.46 -4.60 28.44
C PRO A 865 -11.99 -4.76 29.90
N LEU A 866 -10.78 -4.31 30.22
CA LEU A 866 -10.31 -4.23 31.61
C LEU A 866 -11.10 -3.16 32.35
N ALA A 867 -11.68 -3.52 33.49
CA ALA A 867 -12.42 -2.63 34.38
C ALA A 867 -11.52 -1.61 35.08
#